data_AF-A0A3Q3RJP9-F1
#
_entry.id   AF-A0A3Q3RJP9-F1
#
_cell.length_a   1.000
_cell.length_b   1.000
_cell.length_c   1.000
_cell.angle_alpha   90.00
_cell.angle_beta   90.00
_cell.angle_gamma   90.00
#
_symmetry.space_group_name_H-M   'P 1'
#
loop_
_entity.id
_entity.type
_entity.pdbx_description
1 polymer ?
#
loop_
_entity_poly.entity_id
_entity_poly.type
_entity_poly.pdbx_seq_one_letter_code
_entity_poly.pdbx_strand_id
1 'polypeptide(L)'
;MAQWDRLRQLPAGYTQQLHELYDRDALPMDVRHYLSAWIEKQEWQRAARDHDLAMVLFQVLLENLDIQHSRFIQEESFLMQHNIRRYKQNFQRYLDDPCALASTILWFLEKEKEILQSFDLAEQVQFLRVEQETMEISSQQDLERRMAGLKNEVQCMEHAIICLEEQQDEFDFKYQTHKMEVVVDEAMKKDQIKILQLLVNKLNECRKSTLSDLNKLLDRIDDLINILVEKELVDWQRRQQKACIGAPDSVCLDQLEKWFTCAALCLIQVREFLSKLEELVGKVSYDNDPIKGQNPILQRKAETLLKDLLKRSFVVETQPSMPQGKGPLVLRTNVQFSVKTRLLVKFPELNHSMKVNVSMHREAPQIKGYRRFNVFGTKTKALNMAESQNGGMVADFRHLISLSVTEELHTINFDTVFELKGLSVELQASSLPVVIISNSSQQQSAWASVLWFSMLSQDTKDVMFFANTPAAPWPKFGEMLSWQFLSATKRGLNDAQLEMIAHKLFGKQQNYDSCKVAWSKFSKENAPETFWVWFDGILTMVKTYLEDQWREGLIVGFVTKGKEKSLLKKKRRGTFLLRFSESVIGGITFSWVEYTMTGEPHVNTVQPFTKVDLTQIPLHEIIRNFQILETENIPENPLLYLYPDIPRDEAFGKYYSEKTGGKGTKYFLQMLLTCHKDSAIHCVYCLSYNGTQETQNLCEVTVREKYVNIFGKETHPKSQFTYFAHGNVLGNNFVLFQLY
;
A
#
# COMPACT_ATOMS: atom_id res chain seq x y z
N MET A 1 1.24 34.56 2.37
CA MET A 1 0.32 33.40 2.39
C MET A 1 0.42 32.75 3.76
N ALA A 2 -0.68 32.25 4.31
CA ALA A 2 -0.64 31.52 5.58
C ALA A 2 0.22 30.26 5.41
N GLN A 3 0.90 29.83 6.47
CA GLN A 3 1.67 28.58 6.50
C GLN A 3 0.79 27.39 6.07
N TRP A 4 -0.46 27.37 6.51
CA TRP A 4 -1.45 26.37 6.13
C TRP A 4 -1.77 26.33 4.64
N ASP A 5 -1.90 27.49 3.98
CA ASP A 5 -2.19 27.55 2.54
C ASP A 5 -1.05 26.95 1.74
N ARG A 6 0.19 27.17 2.19
CA ARG A 6 1.39 26.65 1.55
C ARG A 6 1.50 25.12 1.72
N LEU A 7 1.15 24.61 2.90
CA LEU A 7 1.08 23.16 3.17
C LEU A 7 0.03 22.43 2.30
N ARG A 8 -1.12 23.07 2.06
CA ARG A 8 -2.19 22.51 1.21
C ARG A 8 -1.81 22.35 -0.27
N GLN A 9 -0.76 23.05 -0.70
CA GLN A 9 -0.27 23.02 -2.08
C GLN A 9 0.88 22.02 -2.27
N LEU A 10 1.25 21.28 -1.23
CA LEU A 10 2.35 20.33 -1.30
C LEU A 10 1.99 19.08 -2.14
N PRO A 11 2.98 18.45 -2.81
CA PRO A 11 2.79 17.19 -3.51
C PRO A 11 2.43 16.03 -2.57
N ALA A 12 1.83 14.97 -3.13
CA ALA A 12 1.23 13.85 -2.39
C ALA A 12 2.14 13.24 -1.29
N GLY A 13 3.46 13.13 -1.53
CA GLY A 13 4.40 12.59 -0.55
C GLY A 13 4.52 13.41 0.74
N TYR A 14 4.43 14.74 0.63
CA TYR A 14 4.46 15.65 1.77
C TYR A 14 3.07 15.86 2.37
N THR A 15 2.00 15.76 1.55
CA THR A 15 0.62 15.73 2.05
C THR A 15 0.41 14.53 2.98
N GLN A 16 0.98 13.36 2.64
CA GLN A 16 0.92 12.18 3.49
C GLN A 16 1.62 12.40 4.85
N GLN A 17 2.80 13.03 4.86
CA GLN A 17 3.49 13.40 6.11
C GLN A 17 2.65 14.37 6.95
N LEU A 18 1.96 15.32 6.30
CA LEU A 18 1.05 16.23 6.97
C LEU A 18 -0.14 15.47 7.58
N HIS A 19 -0.72 14.49 6.88
CA HIS A 19 -1.76 13.63 7.44
C HIS A 19 -1.27 12.86 8.68
N GLU A 20 -0.10 12.24 8.60
CA GLU A 20 0.50 11.50 9.71
C GLU A 20 0.81 12.39 10.93
N LEU A 21 1.12 13.67 10.72
CA LEU A 21 1.30 14.65 11.79
C LEU A 21 -0.01 14.85 12.58
N TYR A 22 -1.14 14.95 11.87
CA TYR A 22 -2.47 15.24 12.42
C TYR A 22 -3.27 14.00 12.87
N ASP A 23 -2.78 12.78 12.62
CA ASP A 23 -3.34 11.55 13.19
C ASP A 23 -3.26 11.51 14.73
N ARG A 24 -2.48 12.39 15.35
CA ARG A 24 -2.40 12.55 16.81
C ARG A 24 -3.62 13.33 17.32
N ASP A 25 -4.38 12.75 18.27
CA ASP A 25 -5.55 13.36 18.96
C ASP A 25 -5.23 14.58 19.86
N ALA A 26 -4.12 15.28 19.60
CA ALA A 26 -3.63 16.41 20.38
C ALA A 26 -4.17 17.76 19.84
N LEU A 27 -4.20 17.94 18.51
CA LEU A 27 -4.71 19.13 17.82
C LEU A 27 -5.51 18.69 16.57
N PRO A 28 -6.85 18.80 16.55
CA PRO A 28 -7.64 18.38 15.40
C PRO A 28 -7.32 19.19 14.13
N MET A 29 -7.16 18.49 12.99
CA MET A 29 -6.84 19.12 11.70
C MET A 29 -7.90 20.14 11.26
N ASP A 30 -9.16 19.90 11.57
CA ASP A 30 -10.26 20.85 11.28
C ASP A 30 -10.05 22.18 12.02
N VAL A 31 -9.65 22.13 13.29
CA VAL A 31 -9.37 23.32 14.10
C VAL A 31 -8.18 24.07 13.52
N ARG A 32 -7.12 23.34 13.16
CA ARG A 32 -5.96 23.91 12.46
C ARG A 32 -6.36 24.57 11.13
N HIS A 33 -7.27 23.97 10.38
CA HIS A 33 -7.72 24.44 9.07
C HIS A 33 -8.55 25.71 9.19
N TYR A 34 -9.66 25.67 9.92
CA TYR A 34 -10.62 26.78 10.01
C TYR A 34 -10.09 27.96 10.81
N LEU A 35 -9.19 27.73 11.77
CA LEU A 35 -8.57 28.79 12.58
C LEU A 35 -7.12 29.08 12.18
N SER A 36 -6.67 28.59 11.02
CA SER A 36 -5.28 28.73 10.55
C SER A 36 -4.73 30.15 10.66
N ALA A 37 -5.46 31.12 10.12
CA ALA A 37 -5.06 32.53 10.13
C ALA A 37 -4.98 33.15 11.53
N TRP A 38 -5.77 32.66 12.49
CA TRP A 38 -5.71 33.12 13.88
C TRP A 38 -4.56 32.43 14.62
N ILE A 39 -4.47 31.10 14.52
CA ILE A 39 -3.43 30.29 15.16
C ILE A 39 -2.05 30.80 14.78
N GLU A 40 -1.78 31.05 13.50
CA GLU A 40 -0.45 31.45 13.02
C GLU A 40 -0.02 32.86 13.49
N LYS A 41 -0.95 33.70 13.95
CA LYS A 41 -0.67 35.07 14.41
C LYS A 41 -0.27 35.15 15.90
N GLN A 42 -0.46 34.08 16.67
CA GLN A 42 -0.25 34.11 18.12
C GLN A 42 1.21 33.83 18.50
N GLU A 43 1.65 34.37 19.64
CA GLU A 43 2.99 34.14 20.20
C GLU A 43 3.06 32.85 21.03
N TRP A 44 2.84 31.69 20.40
CA TRP A 44 2.79 30.38 21.10
C TRP A 44 4.05 30.05 21.89
N GLN A 45 5.22 30.50 21.44
CA GLN A 45 6.49 30.29 22.12
C GLN A 45 6.55 30.98 23.49
N ARG A 46 5.94 32.16 23.61
CA ARG A 46 5.81 32.86 24.89
C ARG A 46 4.70 32.22 25.73
N ALA A 47 3.57 31.92 25.12
CA ALA A 47 2.44 31.28 25.81
C ALA A 47 2.79 29.90 26.40
N ALA A 48 3.72 29.15 25.80
CA ALA A 48 4.21 27.90 26.37
C ALA A 48 4.92 28.06 27.74
N ARG A 49 5.34 29.28 28.10
CA ARG A 49 6.09 29.60 29.33
C ARG A 49 5.36 30.57 30.27
N ASP A 50 4.32 31.22 29.78
CA ASP A 50 3.58 32.29 30.45
C ASP A 50 2.11 31.87 30.59
N HIS A 51 1.73 31.43 31.81
CA HIS A 51 0.41 30.85 32.07
C HIS A 51 -0.74 31.84 31.84
N ASP A 52 -0.56 33.12 32.18
CA ASP A 52 -1.59 34.14 32.01
C ASP A 52 -1.86 34.39 30.52
N LEU A 53 -0.79 34.50 29.73
CA LEU A 53 -0.91 34.60 28.27
C LEU A 53 -1.53 33.33 27.66
N ALA A 54 -1.12 32.15 28.13
CA ALA A 54 -1.67 30.87 27.67
C ALA A 54 -3.17 30.77 27.94
N MET A 55 -3.61 31.21 29.11
CA MET A 55 -5.01 31.19 29.51
C MET A 55 -5.85 32.18 28.68
N VAL A 56 -5.33 33.38 28.39
CA VAL A 56 -5.99 34.32 27.48
C VAL A 56 -6.15 33.72 26.08
N LEU A 57 -5.07 33.16 25.51
CA LEU A 57 -5.14 32.53 24.19
C LEU A 57 -6.07 31.32 24.15
N PHE A 58 -6.13 30.54 25.23
CA PHE A 58 -7.07 29.42 25.37
C PHE A 58 -8.53 29.90 25.31
N GLN A 59 -8.88 30.95 26.05
CA GLN A 59 -10.24 31.49 26.02
C GLN A 59 -10.61 32.03 24.63
N VAL A 60 -9.68 32.75 23.98
CA VAL A 60 -9.87 33.27 22.62
C VAL A 60 -9.98 32.14 21.59
N LEU A 61 -9.28 31.01 21.79
CA LEU A 61 -9.45 29.81 20.96
C LEU A 61 -10.88 29.26 21.08
N LEU A 62 -11.41 29.13 22.29
CA LEU A 62 -12.78 28.65 22.52
C LEU A 62 -13.82 29.58 21.90
N GLU A 63 -13.64 30.90 22.01
CA GLU A 63 -14.50 31.89 21.38
C GLU A 63 -14.47 31.77 19.84
N ASN A 64 -13.29 31.62 19.26
CA ASN A 64 -13.14 31.39 17.83
C ASN A 64 -13.85 30.11 17.37
N LEU A 65 -13.85 29.04 18.18
CA LEU A 65 -14.61 27.83 17.88
C LEU A 65 -16.12 28.07 17.93
N ASP A 66 -16.63 28.91 18.84
CA ASP A 66 -18.04 29.30 18.87
C ASP A 66 -18.44 30.12 17.65
N ILE A 67 -17.55 31.01 17.18
CA ILE A 67 -17.74 31.77 15.95
C ILE A 67 -17.79 30.82 14.74
N GLN A 68 -16.88 29.84 14.64
CA GLN A 68 -16.93 28.85 13.56
C GLN A 68 -18.16 27.96 13.64
N HIS A 69 -18.58 27.53 14.83
CA HIS A 69 -19.81 26.78 15.01
C HIS A 69 -21.02 27.58 14.49
N SER A 70 -21.08 28.88 14.78
CA SER A 70 -22.15 29.76 14.31
C SER A 70 -22.16 29.90 12.78
N ARG A 71 -21.00 29.90 12.13
CA ARG A 71 -20.88 29.87 10.66
C ARG A 71 -21.41 28.55 10.09
N PHE A 72 -21.06 27.41 10.68
CA PHE A 72 -21.58 26.11 10.21
C PHE A 72 -23.08 25.92 10.43
N ILE A 73 -23.68 26.63 11.40
CA ILE A 73 -25.15 26.72 11.51
C ILE A 73 -25.72 27.44 10.30
N GLN A 74 -25.13 28.57 9.90
CA GLN A 74 -25.58 29.34 8.74
C GLN A 74 -25.41 28.57 7.42
N GLU A 75 -24.36 27.76 7.31
CA GLU A 75 -24.07 26.91 6.13
C GLU A 75 -24.84 25.56 6.14
N GLU A 76 -25.71 25.31 7.13
CA GLU A 76 -26.47 24.06 7.32
C GLU A 76 -25.61 22.77 7.35
N SER A 77 -24.31 22.89 7.67
CA SER A 77 -23.36 21.77 7.71
C SER A 77 -23.43 21.00 9.03
N PHE A 78 -24.43 20.15 9.19
CA PHE A 78 -24.68 19.39 10.43
C PHE A 78 -23.45 18.63 10.95
N LEU A 79 -22.69 17.99 10.05
CA LEU A 79 -21.49 17.24 10.42
C LEU A 79 -20.41 18.15 11.03
N MET A 80 -20.15 19.31 10.42
CA MET A 80 -19.14 20.25 10.90
C MET A 80 -19.57 20.93 12.20
N GLN A 81 -20.87 21.19 12.38
CA GLN A 81 -21.43 21.65 13.66
C GLN A 81 -21.13 20.66 14.79
N HIS A 82 -21.39 19.37 14.56
CA HIS A 82 -21.10 18.32 15.54
C HIS A 82 -19.61 18.21 15.87
N ASN A 83 -18.75 18.22 14.84
CA ASN A 83 -17.30 18.11 14.99
C ASN A 83 -16.70 19.27 15.80
N ILE A 84 -17.01 20.52 15.45
CA ILE A 84 -16.51 21.70 16.18
C ILE A 84 -16.95 21.68 17.65
N ARG A 85 -18.21 21.30 17.91
CA ARG A 85 -18.72 21.18 19.28
C ARG A 85 -17.93 20.15 20.09
N ARG A 86 -17.61 19.00 19.48
CA ARG A 86 -16.78 17.96 20.10
C ARG A 86 -15.35 18.43 20.34
N TYR A 87 -14.74 19.15 19.39
CA TYR A 87 -13.38 19.67 19.57
C TYR A 87 -13.30 20.69 20.70
N LYS A 88 -14.28 21.60 20.80
CA LYS A 88 -14.39 22.54 21.91
C LYS A 88 -14.46 21.82 23.26
N GLN A 89 -15.22 20.72 23.34
CA GLN A 89 -15.29 19.88 24.54
C GLN A 89 -13.95 19.22 24.85
N ASN A 90 -13.26 18.67 23.85
CA ASN A 90 -11.95 18.05 24.04
C ASN A 90 -10.90 19.03 24.56
N PHE A 91 -10.94 20.29 24.12
CA PHE A 91 -10.01 21.33 24.61
C PHE A 91 -10.23 21.71 26.08
N GLN A 92 -11.40 21.41 26.68
CA GLN A 92 -11.65 21.69 28.10
C GLN A 92 -10.65 20.98 29.03
N ARG A 93 -10.01 19.88 28.58
CA ARG A 93 -8.96 19.19 29.36
C ARG A 93 -7.72 20.04 29.65
N TYR A 94 -7.53 21.12 28.91
CA TYR A 94 -6.40 22.05 29.09
C TYR A 94 -6.75 23.27 29.95
N LEU A 95 -7.93 23.28 30.57
CA LEU A 95 -8.33 24.36 31.49
C LEU A 95 -7.36 24.50 32.65
N ASP A 96 -6.89 23.37 33.20
CA ASP A 96 -5.96 23.34 34.34
C ASP A 96 -4.48 23.54 33.92
N ASP A 97 -4.14 23.29 32.64
CA ASP A 97 -2.81 23.49 32.08
C ASP A 97 -2.85 24.01 30.62
N PRO A 98 -3.10 25.32 30.43
CA PRO A 98 -3.13 25.95 29.10
C PRO A 98 -1.73 26.04 28.47
N CYS A 99 -0.65 26.01 29.27
CA CYS A 99 0.72 26.01 28.77
C CYS A 99 1.04 24.72 27.99
N ALA A 100 0.50 23.57 28.41
CA ALA A 100 0.61 22.32 27.67
C ALA A 100 -0.06 22.40 26.29
N LEU A 101 -1.23 23.06 26.19
CA LEU A 101 -1.87 23.30 24.90
C LEU A 101 -1.04 24.23 24.01
N ALA A 102 -0.53 25.33 24.56
CA ALA A 102 0.32 26.26 23.82
C ALA A 102 1.60 25.57 23.30
N SER A 103 2.21 24.72 24.12
CA SER A 103 3.37 23.89 23.73
C SER A 103 3.02 22.89 22.63
N THR A 104 1.83 22.29 22.71
CA THR A 104 1.31 21.38 21.68
C THR A 104 1.14 22.11 20.35
N ILE A 105 0.43 23.24 20.34
CA ILE A 105 0.19 24.02 19.11
C ILE A 105 1.52 24.50 18.51
N LEU A 106 2.45 24.99 19.34
CA LEU A 106 3.80 25.37 18.91
C LEU A 106 4.51 24.21 18.22
N TRP A 107 4.50 23.03 18.84
CA TRP A 107 5.14 21.83 18.29
C TRP A 107 4.57 21.46 16.92
N PHE A 108 3.24 21.51 16.73
CA PHE A 108 2.62 21.27 15.43
C PHE A 108 3.09 22.30 14.37
N LEU A 109 3.13 23.59 14.73
CA LEU A 109 3.58 24.64 13.82
C LEU A 109 5.07 24.51 13.46
N GLU A 110 5.90 24.02 14.38
CA GLU A 110 7.31 23.72 14.12
C GLU A 110 7.48 22.51 13.20
N LYS A 111 6.72 21.43 13.43
CA LYS A 111 6.72 20.25 12.55
C LYS A 111 6.23 20.55 11.15
N GLU A 112 5.19 21.36 11.02
CA GLU A 112 4.75 21.89 9.73
C GLU A 112 5.86 22.67 9.01
N LYS A 113 6.64 23.49 9.74
CA LYS A 113 7.78 24.21 9.16
C LYS A 113 8.90 23.27 8.72
N GLU A 114 9.18 22.21 9.48
CA GLU A 114 10.13 21.17 9.08
C GLU A 114 9.71 20.49 7.77
N ILE A 115 8.41 20.17 7.62
CA ILE A 115 7.86 19.61 6.36
C ILE A 115 8.10 20.59 5.21
N LEU A 116 7.74 21.87 5.38
CA LEU A 116 7.97 22.90 4.35
C LEU A 116 9.46 23.06 4.00
N GLN A 117 10.35 23.09 4.99
CA GLN A 117 11.79 23.19 4.76
C GLN A 117 12.34 21.97 4.01
N SER A 118 11.84 20.78 4.34
CA SER A 118 12.22 19.54 3.66
C SER A 118 11.73 19.50 2.20
N PHE A 119 10.57 20.10 1.93
CA PHE A 119 10.06 20.31 0.58
C PHE A 119 10.93 21.31 -0.18
N ASP A 120 11.18 22.49 0.39
CA ASP A 120 12.01 23.54 -0.24
C ASP A 120 13.43 23.01 -0.56
N LEU A 121 14.00 22.17 0.31
CA LEU A 121 15.29 21.52 0.07
C LEU A 121 15.22 20.46 -1.04
N ALA A 122 14.15 19.65 -1.08
CA ALA A 122 13.97 18.66 -2.12
C ALA A 122 13.74 19.30 -3.49
N GLU A 123 12.98 20.40 -3.56
CA GLU A 123 12.76 21.18 -4.79
C GLU A 123 14.08 21.73 -5.34
N GLN A 124 14.97 22.21 -4.47
CA GLN A 124 16.32 22.64 -4.85
C GLN A 124 17.19 21.49 -5.38
N VAL A 125 17.04 20.28 -4.82
CA VAL A 125 17.73 19.07 -5.28
C VAL A 125 17.11 18.52 -6.58
N GLN A 126 15.81 18.70 -6.78
CA GLN A 126 15.08 18.27 -7.97
C GLN A 126 15.43 19.12 -9.20
N PHE A 127 15.76 20.41 -9.01
CA PHE A 127 16.40 21.23 -10.06
C PHE A 127 17.74 20.65 -10.57
N LEU A 128 18.37 19.73 -9.82
CA LEU A 128 19.61 19.03 -10.19
C LEU A 128 19.37 17.58 -10.69
N ARG A 129 18.15 17.04 -10.63
CA ARG A 129 17.78 15.68 -11.08
C ARG A 129 16.50 15.72 -11.91
N VAL A 130 16.65 15.62 -13.22
CA VAL A 130 15.58 15.69 -14.23
C VAL A 130 14.84 14.34 -14.40
N GLU A 131 13.51 14.43 -14.44
CA GLU A 131 12.48 13.61 -15.13
C GLU A 131 12.29 12.11 -14.83
N GLN A 132 11.22 11.80 -14.09
CA GLN A 132 10.43 10.56 -14.29
C GLN A 132 8.93 10.80 -14.00
N GLU A 133 8.59 11.33 -12.83
CA GLU A 133 7.17 11.59 -12.45
C GLU A 133 6.50 12.67 -13.31
N THR A 134 7.23 13.73 -13.69
CA THR A 134 6.71 14.80 -14.57
C THR A 134 6.36 14.25 -15.97
N MET A 135 7.08 13.21 -16.42
CA MET A 135 6.85 12.59 -17.72
C MET A 135 5.60 11.70 -17.72
N GLU A 136 5.31 10.99 -16.62
CA GLU A 136 4.08 10.19 -16.49
C GLU A 136 2.83 11.09 -16.47
N ILE A 137 2.83 12.16 -15.66
CA ILE A 137 1.69 13.08 -15.56
C ILE A 137 1.41 13.77 -16.91
N SER A 138 2.45 14.20 -17.62
CA SER A 138 2.30 14.81 -18.94
C SER A 138 1.75 13.82 -19.99
N SER A 139 2.15 12.55 -19.92
CA SER A 139 1.64 11.51 -20.83
C SER A 139 0.15 11.20 -20.62
N GLN A 140 -0.31 11.16 -19.37
CA GLN A 140 -1.73 10.96 -19.06
C GLN A 140 -2.59 12.13 -19.52
N GLN A 141 -2.12 13.37 -19.33
CA GLN A 141 -2.80 14.57 -19.83
C GLN A 141 -2.89 14.60 -21.36
N ASP A 142 -1.84 14.16 -22.06
CA ASP A 142 -1.87 14.03 -23.53
C ASP A 142 -2.96 13.04 -23.97
N LEU A 143 -3.04 11.88 -23.32
CA LEU A 143 -4.06 10.88 -23.63
C LEU A 143 -5.48 11.40 -23.36
N GLU A 144 -5.70 12.13 -22.26
CA GLU A 144 -6.98 12.78 -21.99
C GLU A 144 -7.38 13.79 -23.08
N ARG A 145 -6.43 14.60 -23.56
CA ARG A 145 -6.68 15.53 -24.67
C ARG A 145 -7.02 14.79 -25.96
N ARG A 146 -6.30 13.71 -26.27
CA ARG A 146 -6.59 12.88 -27.45
C ARG A 146 -7.97 12.24 -27.38
N MET A 147 -8.38 11.77 -26.20
CA MET A 147 -9.71 11.20 -25.94
C MET A 147 -10.82 12.25 -26.10
N ALA A 148 -10.62 13.46 -25.58
CA ALA A 148 -11.56 14.56 -25.77
C ALA A 148 -11.67 14.95 -27.25
N GLY A 149 -10.55 15.00 -27.97
CA GLY A 149 -10.51 15.24 -29.41
C GLY A 149 -11.28 14.18 -30.19
N LEU A 150 -11.08 12.89 -29.86
CA LEU A 150 -11.81 11.78 -30.47
C LEU A 150 -13.33 11.95 -30.30
N LYS A 151 -13.79 12.26 -29.08
CA LYS A 151 -15.21 12.46 -28.80
C LYS A 151 -15.80 13.59 -29.64
N ASN A 152 -15.09 14.70 -29.79
CA ASN A 152 -15.54 15.82 -30.62
C ASN A 152 -15.64 15.42 -32.10
N GLU A 153 -14.69 14.64 -32.61
CA GLU A 153 -14.71 14.15 -33.99
C GLU A 153 -15.89 13.22 -34.28
N VAL A 154 -16.22 12.34 -33.33
CA VAL A 154 -17.41 11.48 -33.42
C VAL A 154 -18.69 12.33 -33.44
N GLN A 155 -18.76 13.39 -32.64
CA GLN A 155 -19.90 14.33 -32.67
C GLN A 155 -19.99 15.10 -34.00
N CYS A 156 -18.87 15.54 -34.57
CA CYS A 156 -18.85 16.15 -35.89
C CYS A 156 -19.32 15.17 -36.98
N MET A 157 -18.95 13.90 -36.86
CA MET A 157 -19.40 12.85 -37.78
C MET A 157 -20.91 12.58 -37.67
N GLU A 158 -21.46 12.60 -36.45
CA GLU A 158 -22.91 12.51 -36.22
C GLU A 158 -23.65 13.60 -37.01
N HIS A 159 -23.20 14.85 -36.89
CA HIS A 159 -23.76 15.95 -37.66
C HIS A 159 -23.59 15.76 -39.18
N ALA A 160 -22.44 15.27 -39.64
CA ALA A 160 -22.22 15.01 -41.07
C ALA A 160 -23.20 13.97 -41.63
N ILE A 161 -23.54 12.94 -40.85
CA ILE A 161 -24.51 11.90 -41.24
C ILE A 161 -25.94 12.44 -41.28
N ILE A 162 -26.32 13.28 -40.30
CA ILE A 162 -27.62 13.96 -40.31
C ILE A 162 -27.73 14.84 -41.58
N CYS A 163 -26.73 15.65 -41.89
CA CYS A 163 -26.74 16.47 -43.10
C CYS A 163 -26.80 15.63 -44.39
N LEU A 164 -26.16 14.45 -44.40
CA LEU A 164 -26.22 13.53 -45.53
C LEU A 164 -27.63 12.94 -45.70
N GLU A 165 -28.30 12.57 -44.61
CA GLU A 165 -29.70 12.15 -44.62
C GLU A 165 -30.61 13.26 -45.15
N GLU A 166 -30.47 14.50 -44.65
CA GLU A 166 -31.25 15.65 -45.11
C GLU A 166 -31.07 15.93 -46.61
N GLN A 167 -29.82 15.87 -47.13
CA GLN A 167 -29.55 16.01 -48.57
C GLN A 167 -30.20 14.91 -49.40
N GLN A 168 -30.23 13.70 -48.86
CA GLN A 168 -30.85 12.56 -49.53
C GLN A 168 -32.38 12.69 -49.54
N ASP A 169 -32.98 13.13 -48.43
CA ASP A 169 -34.41 13.35 -48.32
C ASP A 169 -34.85 14.52 -49.22
N GLU A 170 -34.05 15.59 -49.32
CA GLU A 170 -34.29 16.69 -50.27
C GLU A 170 -34.27 16.18 -51.72
N PHE A 171 -33.30 15.34 -52.06
CA PHE A 171 -33.21 14.73 -53.38
C PHE A 171 -34.42 13.82 -53.66
N ASP A 172 -34.77 12.92 -52.74
CA ASP A 172 -35.89 11.99 -52.93
C ASP A 172 -37.21 12.77 -53.07
N PHE A 173 -37.46 13.76 -52.22
CA PHE A 173 -38.64 14.62 -52.33
C PHE A 173 -38.74 15.30 -53.71
N LYS A 174 -37.66 15.90 -54.20
CA LYS A 174 -37.62 16.55 -55.52
C LYS A 174 -37.78 15.55 -56.66
N TYR A 175 -37.20 14.35 -56.51
CA TYR A 175 -37.29 13.30 -57.52
C TYR A 175 -38.70 12.72 -57.62
N GLN A 176 -39.35 12.42 -56.49
CA GLN A 176 -40.75 11.96 -56.47
C GLN A 176 -41.69 13.05 -57.03
N THR A 177 -41.47 14.31 -56.67
CA THR A 177 -42.26 15.45 -57.21
C THR A 177 -42.14 15.51 -58.72
N HIS A 178 -40.93 15.43 -59.28
CA HIS A 178 -40.71 15.41 -60.73
C HIS A 178 -41.39 14.22 -61.42
N LYS A 179 -41.44 13.06 -60.77
CA LYS A 179 -42.10 11.86 -61.31
C LYS A 179 -43.63 12.00 -61.36
N MET A 180 -44.22 12.81 -60.49
CA MET A 180 -45.67 13.06 -60.44
C MET A 180 -46.11 14.23 -61.33
N GLU A 181 -45.21 15.17 -61.64
CA GLU A 181 -45.50 16.32 -62.52
C GLU A 181 -45.60 15.92 -64.00
N VAL A 182 -46.72 16.24 -64.66
CA VAL A 182 -46.87 16.14 -66.12
C VAL A 182 -46.36 17.44 -66.75
N VAL A 183 -45.05 17.55 -66.95
CA VAL A 183 -44.43 18.73 -67.57
C VAL A 183 -44.55 18.63 -69.10
N VAL A 184 -45.26 19.59 -69.71
CA VAL A 184 -45.53 19.64 -71.18
C VAL A 184 -44.40 20.36 -71.95
N ASP A 185 -43.62 21.21 -71.28
CA ASP A 185 -42.49 21.94 -71.86
C ASP A 185 -41.16 21.16 -71.75
N GLU A 186 -40.57 20.79 -72.89
CA GLU A 186 -39.29 20.07 -72.96
C GLU A 186 -38.10 20.86 -72.37
N ALA A 187 -38.11 22.19 -72.45
CA ALA A 187 -37.02 23.01 -71.91
C ALA A 187 -37.01 22.99 -70.38
N MET A 188 -38.19 23.14 -69.76
CA MET A 188 -38.35 23.03 -68.30
C MET A 188 -37.99 21.63 -67.80
N LYS A 189 -38.36 20.58 -68.55
CA LYS A 189 -38.02 19.20 -68.20
C LYS A 189 -36.50 18.95 -68.21
N LYS A 190 -35.77 19.49 -69.21
CA LYS A 190 -34.30 19.41 -69.26
C LYS A 190 -33.63 20.11 -68.08
N ASP A 191 -34.13 21.28 -67.66
CA ASP A 191 -33.54 22.01 -66.54
C ASP A 191 -33.84 21.35 -65.19
N GLN A 192 -35.03 20.77 -64.98
CA GLN A 192 -35.32 19.96 -63.80
C GLN A 192 -34.40 18.72 -63.70
N ILE A 193 -34.14 18.01 -64.80
CA ILE A 193 -33.21 16.86 -64.83
C ILE A 193 -31.78 17.29 -64.49
N LYS A 194 -31.31 18.46 -64.96
CA LYS A 194 -29.98 18.99 -64.59
C LYS A 194 -29.88 19.25 -63.08
N ILE A 195 -30.93 19.79 -62.47
CA ILE A 195 -30.97 20.05 -61.02
C ILE A 195 -30.88 18.72 -60.25
N LEU A 196 -31.67 17.71 -60.64
CA LEU A 196 -31.63 16.38 -60.03
C LEU A 196 -30.25 15.73 -60.18
N GLN A 197 -29.63 15.82 -61.35
CA GLN A 197 -28.26 15.31 -61.56
C GLN A 197 -27.24 16.02 -60.65
N LEU A 198 -27.38 17.34 -60.48
CA LEU A 198 -26.51 18.11 -59.59
C LEU A 198 -26.69 17.69 -58.12
N LEU A 199 -27.91 17.42 -57.67
CA LEU A 199 -28.20 16.92 -56.32
C LEU A 199 -27.62 15.52 -56.08
N VAL A 200 -27.79 14.58 -57.02
CA VAL A 200 -27.20 13.23 -56.91
C VAL A 200 -25.68 13.29 -56.89
N ASN A 201 -25.07 14.13 -57.73
CA ASN A 201 -23.61 14.29 -57.74
C ASN A 201 -23.10 14.85 -56.41
N LYS A 202 -23.79 15.84 -55.83
CA LYS A 202 -23.48 16.36 -54.48
C LYS A 202 -23.62 15.28 -53.40
N LEU A 203 -24.71 14.50 -53.45
CA LEU A 203 -24.94 13.39 -52.52
C LEU A 203 -23.81 12.35 -52.62
N ASN A 204 -23.38 12.00 -53.83
CA ASN A 204 -22.28 11.05 -54.05
C ASN A 204 -20.94 11.56 -53.50
N GLU A 205 -20.60 12.83 -53.73
CA GLU A 205 -19.38 13.42 -53.16
C GLU A 205 -19.47 13.49 -51.63
N CYS A 206 -20.64 13.82 -51.07
CA CYS A 206 -20.87 13.78 -49.63
C CYS A 206 -20.67 12.37 -49.06
N ARG A 207 -21.25 11.34 -49.69
CA ARG A 207 -21.05 9.92 -49.30
C ARG A 207 -19.58 9.50 -49.32
N LYS A 208 -18.82 9.87 -50.36
CA LYS A 208 -17.37 9.59 -50.42
C LYS A 208 -16.60 10.27 -49.30
N SER A 209 -16.90 11.54 -49.04
CA SER A 209 -16.26 12.31 -47.95
C SER A 209 -16.53 11.64 -46.60
N THR A 210 -17.80 11.34 -46.30
CA THR A 210 -18.22 10.70 -45.04
C THR A 210 -17.51 9.36 -44.85
N LEU A 211 -17.42 8.52 -45.88
CA LEU A 211 -16.72 7.23 -45.81
C LEU A 211 -15.21 7.40 -45.57
N SER A 212 -14.56 8.35 -46.25
CA SER A 212 -13.16 8.69 -46.04
C SER A 212 -12.91 9.14 -44.60
N ASP A 213 -13.77 10.01 -44.07
CA ASP A 213 -13.62 10.58 -42.73
C ASP A 213 -13.94 9.54 -41.64
N LEU A 214 -14.89 8.64 -41.86
CA LEU A 214 -15.12 7.46 -41.02
C LEU A 214 -13.90 6.53 -40.98
N ASN A 215 -13.23 6.31 -42.11
CA ASN A 215 -12.02 5.49 -42.12
C ASN A 215 -10.89 6.13 -41.30
N LYS A 216 -10.64 7.44 -41.47
CA LYS A 216 -9.65 8.19 -40.68
C LYS A 216 -9.97 8.15 -39.19
N LEU A 217 -11.25 8.27 -38.84
CA LEU A 217 -11.72 8.17 -37.46
C LEU A 217 -11.42 6.79 -36.88
N LEU A 218 -11.67 5.71 -37.64
CA LEU A 218 -11.32 4.35 -37.23
C LEU A 218 -9.80 4.13 -37.10
N ASP A 219 -8.98 4.69 -38.00
CA ASP A 219 -7.51 4.64 -37.89
C ASP A 219 -7.04 5.30 -36.59
N ARG A 220 -7.58 6.47 -36.27
CA ARG A 220 -7.25 7.18 -35.02
C ARG A 220 -7.71 6.42 -33.77
N ILE A 221 -8.87 5.78 -33.82
CA ILE A 221 -9.34 4.95 -32.71
C ILE A 221 -8.41 3.76 -32.51
N ASP A 222 -7.97 3.10 -33.58
CA ASP A 222 -7.01 1.99 -33.52
C ASP A 222 -5.70 2.41 -32.85
N ASP A 223 -5.11 3.53 -33.27
CA ASP A 223 -3.91 4.09 -32.63
C ASP A 223 -4.09 4.32 -31.11
N LEU A 224 -5.24 4.85 -30.70
CA LEU A 224 -5.55 5.08 -29.28
C LEU A 224 -5.76 3.78 -28.51
N ILE A 225 -6.42 2.79 -29.11
CA ILE A 225 -6.59 1.46 -28.51
C ILE A 225 -5.24 0.80 -28.31
N ASN A 226 -4.32 0.90 -29.28
CA ASN A 226 -2.97 0.35 -29.17
C ASN A 226 -2.21 0.97 -27.99
N ILE A 227 -2.29 2.30 -27.80
CA ILE A 227 -1.68 2.97 -26.63
C ILE A 227 -2.33 2.49 -25.32
N LEU A 228 -3.65 2.42 -25.27
CA LEU A 228 -4.38 1.99 -24.06
C LEU A 228 -4.05 0.55 -23.66
N VAL A 229 -4.02 -0.36 -24.64
CA VAL A 229 -3.95 -1.80 -24.41
C VAL A 229 -2.50 -2.27 -24.23
N GLU A 230 -1.58 -1.79 -25.06
CA GLU A 230 -0.19 -2.29 -25.08
C GLU A 230 0.75 -1.48 -24.17
N LYS A 231 0.34 -0.29 -23.73
CA LYS A 231 1.10 0.53 -22.77
C LYS A 231 0.37 0.69 -21.45
N GLU A 232 -0.72 1.46 -21.40
CA GLU A 232 -1.34 1.88 -20.13
C GLU A 232 -1.88 0.70 -19.31
N LEU A 233 -2.53 -0.27 -19.98
CA LEU A 233 -3.04 -1.48 -19.33
C LEU A 233 -1.91 -2.40 -18.84
N VAL A 234 -0.83 -2.54 -19.62
CA VAL A 234 0.35 -3.36 -19.26
C VAL A 234 1.07 -2.74 -18.06
N ASP A 235 1.24 -1.42 -18.06
CA ASP A 235 1.84 -0.67 -16.96
C ASP A 235 0.99 -0.79 -15.68
N TRP A 236 -0.33 -0.72 -15.80
CA TRP A 236 -1.23 -0.99 -14.67
C TRP A 236 -1.12 -2.43 -14.16
N GLN A 237 -1.08 -3.44 -15.03
CA GLN A 237 -0.88 -4.83 -14.63
C GLN A 237 0.44 -5.02 -13.89
N ARG A 238 1.51 -4.33 -14.33
CA ARG A 238 2.81 -4.36 -13.66
C ARG A 238 2.78 -3.69 -12.30
N ARG A 239 2.12 -2.53 -12.17
CA ARG A 239 1.87 -1.87 -10.88
C ARG A 239 1.05 -2.75 -9.95
N GLN A 240 0.00 -3.40 -10.45
CA GLN A 240 -0.80 -4.34 -9.66
C GLN A 240 0.03 -5.52 -9.14
N GLN A 241 0.89 -6.09 -9.99
CA GLN A 241 1.79 -7.19 -9.62
C GLN A 241 2.77 -6.78 -8.51
N LYS A 242 3.34 -5.58 -8.59
CA LYS A 242 4.20 -5.01 -7.53
C LYS A 242 3.43 -4.68 -6.25
N ALA A 243 2.24 -4.08 -6.37
CA ALA A 243 1.38 -3.76 -5.24
C ALA A 243 0.95 -5.04 -4.48
N CYS A 244 0.74 -6.15 -5.19
CA CYS A 244 0.47 -7.44 -4.56
C CYS A 244 1.58 -7.90 -3.61
N ILE A 245 2.83 -7.48 -3.83
CA ILE A 245 3.97 -7.79 -2.96
C ILE A 245 4.36 -6.62 -2.05
N GLY A 246 3.47 -5.62 -1.88
CA GLY A 246 3.62 -4.54 -0.90
C GLY A 246 4.21 -3.24 -1.43
N ALA A 247 4.41 -3.09 -2.75
CA ALA A 247 4.80 -1.80 -3.32
C ALA A 247 3.71 -0.74 -3.08
N PRO A 248 4.07 0.53 -2.81
CA PRO A 248 3.12 1.61 -2.58
C PRO A 248 2.50 2.18 -3.88
N ASP A 249 2.43 1.38 -4.94
CA ASP A 249 1.91 1.79 -6.24
C ASP A 249 0.38 1.95 -6.20
N SER A 250 -0.15 3.02 -6.78
CA SER A 250 -1.60 3.17 -6.98
C SER A 250 -2.09 2.17 -8.04
N VAL A 251 -3.10 1.37 -7.68
CA VAL A 251 -3.75 0.38 -8.54
C VAL A 251 -5.17 0.79 -8.96
N CYS A 252 -5.53 2.06 -8.79
CA CYS A 252 -6.84 2.59 -9.15
C CYS A 252 -7.11 2.41 -10.66
N LEU A 253 -8.28 1.88 -10.99
CA LEU A 253 -8.71 1.61 -12.35
C LEU A 253 -9.58 2.72 -12.96
N ASP A 254 -9.98 3.73 -12.20
CA ASP A 254 -11.00 4.69 -12.63
C ASP A 254 -10.59 5.48 -13.88
N GLN A 255 -9.31 5.84 -14.00
CA GLN A 255 -8.80 6.53 -15.18
C GLN A 255 -8.81 5.62 -16.42
N LEU A 256 -8.36 4.37 -16.27
CA LEU A 256 -8.43 3.38 -17.35
C LEU A 256 -9.89 3.11 -17.74
N GLU A 257 -10.79 2.96 -16.77
CA GLU A 257 -12.22 2.76 -17.01
C GLU A 257 -12.80 3.92 -17.83
N LYS A 258 -12.47 5.18 -17.47
CA LYS A 258 -12.89 6.37 -18.22
C LYS A 258 -12.43 6.32 -19.68
N TRP A 259 -11.16 5.98 -19.92
CA TRP A 259 -10.60 5.91 -21.28
C TRP A 259 -11.16 4.75 -22.10
N PHE A 260 -11.20 3.54 -21.54
CA PHE A 260 -11.77 2.36 -22.19
C PHE A 260 -13.24 2.55 -22.52
N THR A 261 -14.02 3.11 -21.58
CA THR A 261 -15.43 3.43 -21.80
C THR A 261 -15.61 4.48 -22.90
N CYS A 262 -14.79 5.53 -22.93
CA CYS A 262 -14.82 6.55 -23.99
C CYS A 262 -14.58 5.94 -25.37
N ALA A 263 -13.50 5.16 -25.53
CA ALA A 263 -13.16 4.51 -26.80
C ALA A 263 -14.26 3.53 -27.25
N ALA A 264 -14.82 2.74 -26.32
CA ALA A 264 -15.90 1.81 -26.62
C ALA A 264 -17.19 2.53 -27.05
N LEU A 265 -17.56 3.63 -26.38
CA LEU A 265 -18.71 4.45 -26.77
C LEU A 265 -18.54 5.04 -28.17
N CYS A 266 -17.34 5.58 -28.47
CA CYS A 266 -17.02 6.11 -29.80
C CYS A 266 -17.15 5.03 -30.88
N LEU A 267 -16.63 3.81 -30.63
CA LEU A 267 -16.76 2.69 -31.56
C LEU A 267 -18.21 2.25 -31.77
N ILE A 268 -19.03 2.23 -30.71
CA ILE A 268 -20.45 1.91 -30.84
C ILE A 268 -21.17 2.96 -31.68
N GLN A 269 -20.90 4.25 -31.47
CA GLN A 269 -21.47 5.33 -32.29
C GLN A 269 -21.05 5.19 -33.76
N VAL A 270 -19.78 4.88 -34.03
CA VAL A 270 -19.33 4.60 -35.41
C VAL A 270 -20.05 3.39 -36.02
N ARG A 271 -20.37 2.33 -35.26
CA ARG A 271 -21.19 1.22 -35.77
C ARG A 271 -22.62 1.65 -36.10
N GLU A 272 -23.21 2.55 -35.30
CA GLU A 272 -24.54 3.11 -35.58
C GLU A 272 -24.54 3.97 -36.84
N PHE A 273 -23.50 4.79 -37.02
CA PHE A 273 -23.26 5.56 -38.24
C PHE A 273 -23.20 4.66 -39.49
N LEU A 274 -22.42 3.59 -39.43
CA LEU A 274 -22.29 2.63 -40.54
C LEU A 274 -23.62 1.90 -40.81
N SER A 275 -24.40 1.60 -39.77
CA SER A 275 -25.74 1.01 -39.92
C SER A 275 -26.72 2.00 -40.54
N LYS A 276 -26.62 3.29 -40.18
CA LYS A 276 -27.43 4.36 -40.77
C LYS A 276 -27.12 4.56 -42.25
N LEU A 277 -25.85 4.47 -42.64
CA LEU A 277 -25.47 4.50 -44.06
C LEU A 277 -26.09 3.35 -44.86
N GLU A 278 -26.23 2.15 -44.28
CA GLU A 278 -26.93 1.03 -44.93
C GLU A 278 -28.43 1.31 -45.10
N GLU A 279 -29.08 1.89 -44.09
CA GLU A 279 -30.47 2.35 -44.18
C GLU A 279 -30.65 3.36 -45.32
N LEU A 280 -29.74 4.34 -45.43
CA LEU A 280 -29.78 5.36 -46.47
C LEU A 280 -29.56 4.78 -47.87
N VAL A 281 -28.70 3.77 -48.02
CA VAL A 281 -28.58 3.01 -49.28
C VAL A 281 -29.87 2.27 -49.62
N GLY A 282 -30.59 1.76 -48.61
CA GLY A 282 -31.91 1.15 -48.79
C GLY A 282 -32.97 2.10 -49.36
N LYS A 283 -32.88 3.40 -49.03
CA LYS A 283 -33.77 4.45 -49.55
C LYS A 283 -33.36 4.91 -50.96
N VAL A 284 -32.09 5.27 -51.17
CA VAL A 284 -31.57 5.79 -52.45
C VAL A 284 -30.22 5.15 -52.76
N SER A 285 -30.09 4.53 -53.94
CA SER A 285 -28.83 3.98 -54.42
C SER A 285 -28.73 4.02 -55.95
N TYR A 286 -27.52 3.86 -56.46
CA TYR A 286 -27.17 3.98 -57.88
C TYR A 286 -25.95 3.10 -58.22
N ASP A 287 -25.61 3.03 -59.50
CA ASP A 287 -24.44 2.29 -59.98
C ASP A 287 -23.15 2.90 -59.40
N ASN A 288 -22.27 2.04 -58.89
CA ASN A 288 -21.02 2.42 -58.22
C ASN A 288 -21.19 3.30 -56.97
N ASP A 289 -22.31 3.15 -56.25
CA ASP A 289 -22.52 3.76 -54.94
C ASP A 289 -21.38 3.41 -53.96
N PRO A 290 -20.61 4.39 -53.47
CA PRO A 290 -19.41 4.14 -52.67
C PRO A 290 -19.73 3.44 -51.34
N ILE A 291 -20.94 3.64 -50.79
CA ILE A 291 -21.35 2.98 -49.53
C ILE A 291 -21.45 1.47 -49.73
N LYS A 292 -22.02 0.98 -50.85
CA LYS A 292 -22.12 -0.46 -51.13
C LYS A 292 -20.77 -1.16 -51.16
N GLY A 293 -19.73 -0.47 -51.64
CA GLY A 293 -18.37 -1.02 -51.73
C GLY A 293 -17.59 -0.94 -50.41
N GLN A 294 -17.60 0.23 -49.75
CA GLN A 294 -16.69 0.51 -48.62
C GLN A 294 -17.30 0.21 -47.25
N ASN A 295 -18.62 0.37 -47.08
CA ASN A 295 -19.28 0.23 -45.77
C ASN A 295 -19.05 -1.15 -45.11
N PRO A 296 -19.13 -2.28 -45.82
CA PRO A 296 -18.88 -3.59 -45.22
C PRO A 296 -17.45 -3.76 -44.69
N ILE A 297 -16.47 -3.08 -45.31
CA ILE A 297 -15.07 -3.11 -44.89
C ILE A 297 -14.91 -2.31 -43.58
N LEU A 298 -15.49 -1.11 -43.53
CA LEU A 298 -15.46 -0.26 -42.34
C LEU A 298 -16.20 -0.90 -41.16
N GLN A 299 -17.33 -1.58 -41.42
CA GLN A 299 -18.09 -2.28 -40.39
C GLN A 299 -17.28 -3.43 -39.77
N ARG A 300 -16.60 -4.25 -40.60
CA ARG A 300 -15.70 -5.29 -40.09
C ARG A 300 -14.54 -4.73 -39.28
N LYS A 301 -13.96 -3.61 -39.73
CA LYS A 301 -12.88 -2.93 -39.00
C LYS A 301 -13.37 -2.43 -37.64
N ALA A 302 -14.49 -1.71 -37.60
CA ALA A 302 -15.09 -1.22 -36.35
C ALA A 302 -15.44 -2.37 -35.38
N GLU A 303 -15.99 -3.47 -35.88
CA GLU A 303 -16.30 -4.65 -35.06
C GLU A 303 -15.06 -5.35 -34.51
N THR A 304 -13.99 -5.44 -35.30
CA THR A 304 -12.73 -6.05 -34.86
C THR A 304 -12.11 -5.22 -33.73
N LEU A 305 -12.00 -3.90 -33.93
CA LEU A 305 -11.49 -2.98 -32.91
C LEU A 305 -12.31 -3.04 -31.61
N LEU A 306 -13.64 -3.08 -31.72
CA LEU A 306 -14.51 -3.18 -30.55
C LEU A 306 -14.35 -4.51 -29.82
N LYS A 307 -14.27 -5.64 -30.55
CA LYS A 307 -14.05 -6.96 -29.96
C LYS A 307 -12.70 -7.03 -29.23
N ASP A 308 -11.65 -6.48 -29.82
CA ASP A 308 -10.31 -6.52 -29.23
C ASP A 308 -10.23 -5.62 -27.98
N LEU A 309 -10.81 -4.43 -28.03
CA LEU A 309 -10.94 -3.54 -26.87
C LEU A 309 -11.71 -4.22 -25.72
N LEU A 310 -12.87 -4.82 -26.03
CA LEU A 310 -13.70 -5.49 -25.03
C LEU A 310 -12.98 -6.67 -24.37
N LYS A 311 -12.30 -7.51 -25.14
CA LYS A 311 -11.52 -8.65 -24.61
C LYS A 311 -10.43 -8.20 -23.64
N ARG A 312 -9.77 -7.07 -23.89
CA ARG A 312 -8.70 -6.53 -23.03
C ARG A 312 -9.25 -5.73 -21.84
N SER A 313 -10.52 -5.33 -21.87
CA SER A 313 -11.16 -4.55 -20.81
C SER A 313 -11.61 -5.36 -19.59
N PHE A 314 -11.69 -6.69 -19.70
CA PHE A 314 -12.08 -7.54 -18.57
C PHE A 314 -10.84 -7.98 -17.78
N VAL A 315 -10.73 -7.52 -16.54
CA VAL A 315 -9.51 -7.68 -15.72
C VAL A 315 -9.84 -8.19 -14.31
N VAL A 316 -8.82 -8.74 -13.64
CA VAL A 316 -8.90 -9.03 -12.20
C VAL A 316 -8.47 -7.78 -11.45
N GLU A 317 -9.40 -7.07 -10.81
CA GLU A 317 -9.14 -5.84 -10.05
C GLU A 317 -8.47 -6.13 -8.70
N THR A 318 -8.96 -7.13 -7.97
CA THR A 318 -8.37 -7.56 -6.70
C THR A 318 -7.98 -9.03 -6.82
N GLN A 319 -6.67 -9.29 -6.74
CA GLN A 319 -6.11 -10.62 -6.85
C GLN A 319 -6.58 -11.55 -5.70
N PRO A 320 -6.59 -12.89 -5.93
CA PRO A 320 -7.03 -13.86 -4.93
C PRO A 320 -6.33 -13.67 -3.58
N SER A 321 -7.10 -13.52 -2.51
CA SER A 321 -6.55 -13.30 -1.16
C SER A 321 -7.40 -13.95 -0.08
N MET A 322 -6.77 -14.32 1.03
CA MET A 322 -7.45 -14.85 2.22
C MET A 322 -7.34 -13.87 3.38
N PRO A 323 -8.38 -13.70 4.21
CA PRO A 323 -8.32 -12.85 5.41
C PRO A 323 -7.20 -13.25 6.40
N GLN A 324 -6.90 -14.55 6.49
CA GLN A 324 -5.83 -15.09 7.37
C GLN A 324 -4.55 -15.43 6.58
N GLY A 325 -4.44 -14.95 5.33
CA GLY A 325 -3.26 -15.14 4.51
C GLY A 325 -2.12 -14.21 4.92
N LYS A 326 -0.89 -14.60 4.59
CA LYS A 326 0.29 -13.74 4.75
C LYS A 326 0.30 -12.57 3.75
N GLY A 327 -0.34 -12.75 2.61
CA GLY A 327 -0.51 -11.80 1.54
C GLY A 327 -1.41 -12.38 0.45
N PRO A 328 -1.66 -11.63 -0.65
CA PRO A 328 -2.41 -12.13 -1.79
C PRO A 328 -1.67 -13.29 -2.49
N LEU A 329 -2.35 -14.02 -3.36
CA LEU A 329 -1.83 -15.13 -4.18
C LEU A 329 -1.36 -16.36 -3.42
N VAL A 330 -1.37 -16.36 -2.08
CA VAL A 330 -1.19 -17.56 -1.26
C VAL A 330 -2.56 -18.00 -0.77
N LEU A 331 -3.02 -19.17 -1.23
CA LEU A 331 -4.33 -19.73 -0.86
C LEU A 331 -4.13 -21.00 -0.05
N ARG A 332 -4.98 -21.25 0.94
CA ARG A 332 -4.97 -22.48 1.75
C ARG A 332 -6.17 -23.32 1.39
N THR A 333 -5.95 -24.63 1.27
CA THR A 333 -7.04 -25.58 1.08
C THR A 333 -8.08 -25.48 2.19
N ASN A 334 -9.36 -25.60 1.83
CA ASN A 334 -10.50 -25.52 2.75
C ASN A 334 -10.64 -24.17 3.48
N VAL A 335 -9.98 -23.11 3.00
CA VAL A 335 -10.15 -21.75 3.52
C VAL A 335 -10.80 -20.89 2.46
N GLN A 336 -11.72 -20.03 2.90
CA GLN A 336 -12.38 -19.09 2.01
C GLN A 336 -11.40 -18.01 1.56
N PHE A 337 -11.44 -17.71 0.26
CA PHE A 337 -10.71 -16.60 -0.35
C PHE A 337 -11.66 -15.73 -1.16
N SER A 338 -11.21 -14.50 -1.39
CA SER A 338 -11.90 -13.53 -2.22
C SER A 338 -11.10 -13.14 -3.45
N VAL A 339 -11.82 -12.76 -4.50
CA VAL A 339 -11.26 -12.23 -5.75
C VAL A 339 -12.31 -11.33 -6.39
N LYS A 340 -11.87 -10.22 -7.00
CA LYS A 340 -12.76 -9.27 -7.66
C LYS A 340 -12.33 -9.06 -9.10
N THR A 341 -13.26 -9.26 -10.03
CA THR A 341 -13.08 -8.93 -11.45
C THR A 341 -13.82 -7.64 -11.78
N ARG A 342 -13.30 -6.87 -12.74
CA ARG A 342 -13.89 -5.62 -13.21
C ARG A 342 -13.89 -5.56 -14.73
N LEU A 343 -14.96 -5.01 -15.28
CA LEU A 343 -15.03 -4.64 -16.70
C LEU A 343 -14.76 -3.14 -16.83
N LEU A 344 -13.67 -2.77 -17.51
CA LEU A 344 -13.24 -1.38 -17.69
C LEU A 344 -14.12 -0.59 -18.67
N VAL A 345 -14.97 -1.27 -19.43
CA VAL A 345 -15.96 -0.63 -20.29
C VAL A 345 -17.28 -0.61 -19.56
N LYS A 346 -17.75 0.59 -19.21
CA LYS A 346 -18.95 0.80 -18.39
C LYS A 346 -20.19 1.07 -19.25
N PHE A 347 -21.10 0.10 -19.31
CA PHE A 347 -22.44 0.24 -19.90
C PHE A 347 -23.51 -0.03 -18.82
N PRO A 348 -24.26 1.00 -18.38
CA PRO A 348 -25.31 0.84 -17.38
C PRO A 348 -26.37 -0.21 -17.74
N GLU A 349 -26.62 -0.41 -19.04
CA GLU A 349 -27.57 -1.39 -19.58
C GLU A 349 -27.17 -2.84 -19.27
N LEU A 350 -25.90 -3.10 -18.97
CA LEU A 350 -25.37 -4.42 -18.67
C LEU A 350 -25.34 -4.75 -17.18
N ASN A 351 -25.85 -3.85 -16.33
CA ASN A 351 -25.90 -4.07 -14.90
C ASN A 351 -26.72 -5.32 -14.55
N HIS A 352 -26.12 -6.27 -13.84
CA HIS A 352 -26.69 -7.58 -13.50
C HIS A 352 -26.98 -8.53 -14.68
N SER A 353 -26.74 -8.15 -15.94
CA SER A 353 -27.00 -9.02 -17.09
C SER A 353 -25.88 -10.03 -17.32
N MET A 354 -24.62 -9.58 -17.20
CA MET A 354 -23.44 -10.40 -17.44
C MET A 354 -23.11 -11.28 -16.23
N LYS A 355 -22.94 -12.59 -16.47
CA LYS A 355 -22.59 -13.58 -15.43
C LYS A 355 -21.16 -14.08 -15.61
N VAL A 356 -20.31 -13.79 -14.64
CA VAL A 356 -18.92 -14.25 -14.57
C VAL A 356 -18.87 -15.62 -13.93
N ASN A 357 -18.22 -16.57 -14.60
CA ASN A 357 -17.96 -17.91 -14.13
C ASN A 357 -16.50 -18.07 -13.74
N VAL A 358 -16.23 -18.67 -12.59
CA VAL A 358 -14.88 -18.95 -12.11
C VAL A 358 -14.51 -20.40 -12.41
N SER A 359 -13.33 -20.60 -12.98
CA SER A 359 -12.75 -21.91 -13.20
C SER A 359 -11.25 -21.90 -12.88
N MET A 360 -10.67 -23.08 -12.61
CA MET A 360 -9.22 -23.24 -12.63
C MET A 360 -8.81 -23.72 -14.02
N HIS A 361 -7.60 -23.38 -14.43
CA HIS A 361 -7.07 -23.64 -15.76
C HIS A 361 -7.44 -25.05 -16.29
N ARG A 362 -8.11 -25.11 -17.45
CA ARG A 362 -8.65 -26.35 -18.04
C ARG A 362 -7.57 -27.21 -18.71
N GLU A 363 -6.53 -26.59 -19.27
CA GLU A 363 -5.43 -27.26 -19.96
C GLU A 363 -4.21 -27.34 -19.05
N ALA A 364 -4.11 -28.42 -18.26
CA ALA A 364 -2.96 -28.60 -17.39
C ALA A 364 -1.64 -28.53 -18.19
N PRO A 365 -0.64 -27.75 -17.75
CA PRO A 365 0.68 -27.78 -18.35
C PRO A 365 1.21 -29.22 -18.37
N GLN A 366 1.98 -29.56 -19.41
CA GLN A 366 2.51 -30.91 -19.66
C GLN A 366 3.64 -31.28 -18.68
N ILE A 367 3.40 -31.10 -17.37
CA ILE A 367 4.32 -31.40 -16.29
C ILE A 367 3.89 -32.72 -15.67
N LYS A 368 4.82 -33.66 -15.60
CA LYS A 368 4.57 -34.96 -14.96
C LYS A 368 4.25 -34.75 -13.48
N GLY A 369 3.02 -35.10 -13.08
CA GLY A 369 2.55 -34.97 -11.70
C GLY A 369 1.87 -33.65 -11.35
N TYR A 370 1.60 -32.77 -12.32
CA TYR A 370 0.82 -31.54 -12.09
C TYR A 370 -0.55 -31.88 -11.54
N ARG A 371 -0.88 -31.33 -10.38
CA ARG A 371 -2.16 -31.58 -9.71
C ARG A 371 -3.23 -30.66 -10.28
N ARG A 372 -4.47 -31.14 -10.38
CA ARG A 372 -5.63 -30.36 -10.86
C ARG A 372 -6.51 -29.96 -9.69
N PHE A 373 -7.18 -28.80 -9.80
CA PHE A 373 -7.95 -28.20 -8.73
C PHE A 373 -9.35 -27.87 -9.16
N ASN A 374 -10.23 -27.91 -8.18
CA ASN A 374 -11.60 -27.45 -8.31
C ASN A 374 -11.81 -26.29 -7.34
N VAL A 375 -12.44 -25.23 -7.84
CA VAL A 375 -12.96 -24.13 -7.02
C VAL A 375 -14.37 -24.50 -6.59
N PHE A 376 -14.66 -24.35 -5.31
CA PHE A 376 -15.98 -24.56 -4.71
C PHE A 376 -16.54 -23.25 -4.15
N GLY A 377 -17.83 -23.24 -3.83
CA GLY A 377 -18.58 -22.04 -3.44
C GLY A 377 -19.40 -21.49 -4.61
N THR A 378 -19.63 -20.18 -4.60
CA THR A 378 -20.40 -19.49 -5.64
C THR A 378 -19.58 -19.33 -6.92
N LYS A 379 -19.66 -20.32 -7.82
CA LYS A 379 -18.91 -20.35 -9.09
C LYS A 379 -19.33 -19.29 -10.09
N THR A 380 -20.52 -18.72 -9.94
CA THR A 380 -21.07 -17.74 -10.87
C THR A 380 -21.56 -16.51 -10.12
N LYS A 381 -21.17 -15.32 -10.57
CA LYS A 381 -21.58 -14.03 -9.98
C LYS A 381 -21.90 -13.04 -11.10
N ALA A 382 -22.97 -12.27 -10.92
CA ALA A 382 -23.33 -11.23 -11.89
C ALA A 382 -22.46 -9.98 -11.70
N LEU A 383 -21.99 -9.40 -12.81
CA LEU A 383 -21.37 -8.07 -12.80
C LEU A 383 -22.41 -7.03 -12.36
N ASN A 384 -22.03 -6.17 -11.44
CA ASN A 384 -22.91 -5.13 -10.93
C ASN A 384 -22.15 -3.86 -10.53
N MET A 385 -22.85 -2.74 -10.48
CA MET A 385 -22.29 -1.44 -10.08
C MET A 385 -22.41 -1.15 -8.58
N ALA A 386 -23.24 -1.89 -7.84
CA ALA A 386 -23.53 -1.61 -6.43
C ALA A 386 -22.39 -2.03 -5.48
N GLU A 387 -21.61 -3.04 -5.85
CA GLU A 387 -20.50 -3.57 -5.04
C GLU A 387 -19.19 -2.74 -5.15
N SER A 388 -19.17 -1.70 -5.99
CA SER A 388 -18.04 -0.78 -6.16
C SER A 388 -18.34 0.58 -5.52
N GLN A 389 -17.44 1.07 -4.67
CA GLN A 389 -17.55 2.42 -4.07
C GLN A 389 -17.58 3.53 -5.14
N ASN A 390 -16.86 3.33 -6.25
CA ASN A 390 -16.79 4.29 -7.37
C ASN A 390 -17.78 3.94 -8.50
N GLY A 391 -18.70 2.99 -8.27
CA GLY A 391 -19.71 2.56 -9.23
C GLY A 391 -19.19 1.80 -10.46
N GLY A 392 -17.97 1.24 -10.43
CA GLY A 392 -17.45 0.36 -11.49
C GLY A 392 -18.23 -0.95 -11.62
N MET A 393 -18.21 -1.57 -12.80
CA MET A 393 -18.87 -2.86 -13.04
C MET A 393 -18.01 -4.02 -12.54
N VAL A 394 -18.36 -4.58 -11.37
CA VAL A 394 -17.55 -5.59 -10.68
C VAL A 394 -18.32 -6.87 -10.39
N ALA A 395 -17.59 -7.98 -10.31
CA ALA A 395 -18.07 -9.22 -9.73
C ALA A 395 -17.15 -9.60 -8.57
N ASP A 396 -17.66 -9.42 -7.36
CA ASP A 396 -16.94 -9.69 -6.12
C ASP A 396 -17.28 -11.10 -5.60
N PHE A 397 -16.31 -12.00 -5.63
CA PHE A 397 -16.42 -13.35 -5.08
C PHE A 397 -15.78 -13.36 -3.70
N ARG A 398 -16.56 -13.60 -2.62
CA ARG A 398 -16.06 -13.55 -1.22
C ARG A 398 -15.96 -14.89 -0.49
N HIS A 399 -16.43 -15.98 -1.10
CA HIS A 399 -16.56 -17.30 -0.45
C HIS A 399 -16.10 -18.45 -1.34
N LEU A 400 -15.03 -18.26 -2.12
CA LEU A 400 -14.46 -19.33 -2.92
C LEU A 400 -13.57 -20.21 -2.05
N ILE A 401 -13.54 -21.52 -2.33
CA ILE A 401 -12.73 -22.50 -1.61
C ILE A 401 -11.93 -23.32 -2.62
N SER A 402 -10.65 -23.55 -2.34
CA SER A 402 -9.80 -24.47 -3.10
C SER A 402 -9.68 -25.82 -2.38
N LEU A 403 -9.70 -26.91 -3.15
CA LEU A 403 -9.39 -28.26 -2.65
C LEU A 403 -8.09 -28.76 -3.31
N SER A 404 -7.24 -29.41 -2.50
CA SER A 404 -5.91 -30.02 -2.82
C SER A 404 -4.67 -29.10 -2.74
N VAL A 405 -3.52 -29.70 -2.42
CA VAL A 405 -2.30 -29.06 -1.87
C VAL A 405 -1.17 -29.06 -2.89
N THR A 406 -0.47 -27.95 -3.13
CA THR A 406 0.77 -27.90 -3.95
C THR A 406 1.68 -26.70 -3.66
N GLU A 407 2.98 -26.89 -3.81
CA GLU A 407 3.96 -25.78 -3.90
C GLU A 407 4.11 -25.24 -5.34
N GLU A 408 3.26 -25.70 -6.27
CA GLU A 408 3.22 -25.29 -7.68
C GLU A 408 2.37 -24.02 -7.87
N LEU A 409 2.60 -23.32 -9.00
CA LEU A 409 1.84 -22.16 -9.42
C LEU A 409 0.59 -22.56 -10.21
N HIS A 410 -0.54 -21.92 -9.91
CA HIS A 410 -1.85 -22.16 -10.54
C HIS A 410 -2.52 -20.87 -10.98
N THR A 411 -3.40 -20.94 -11.96
CA THR A 411 -4.13 -19.75 -12.45
C THR A 411 -5.63 -19.94 -12.32
N ILE A 412 -6.31 -18.93 -11.78
CA ILE A 412 -7.77 -18.85 -11.70
C ILE A 412 -8.28 -18.06 -12.90
N ASN A 413 -9.17 -18.66 -13.68
CA ASN A 413 -9.79 -18.06 -14.86
C ASN A 413 -11.20 -17.58 -14.55
N PHE A 414 -11.59 -16.50 -15.22
CA PHE A 414 -12.89 -15.87 -15.13
C PHE A 414 -13.41 -15.70 -16.55
N ASP A 415 -14.57 -16.29 -16.83
CA ASP A 415 -15.18 -16.29 -18.15
C ASP A 415 -16.56 -15.63 -18.08
N THR A 416 -16.87 -14.72 -19.01
CA THR A 416 -18.20 -14.11 -19.15
C THR A 416 -18.51 -13.83 -20.62
N VAL A 417 -19.77 -13.58 -20.95
CA VAL A 417 -20.18 -13.17 -22.29
C VAL A 417 -20.73 -11.76 -22.23
N PHE A 418 -20.23 -10.91 -23.12
CA PHE A 418 -20.72 -9.55 -23.35
C PHE A 418 -21.75 -9.58 -24.48
N GLU A 419 -22.96 -9.07 -24.24
CA GLU A 419 -24.02 -9.00 -25.24
C GLU A 419 -24.67 -7.61 -25.25
N LEU A 420 -24.47 -6.84 -26.33
CA LEU A 420 -25.07 -5.52 -26.49
C LEU A 420 -25.27 -5.19 -27.98
N LYS A 421 -26.44 -4.69 -28.36
CA LYS A 421 -26.76 -4.24 -29.74
C LYS A 421 -26.35 -5.26 -30.82
N GLY A 422 -26.71 -6.53 -30.61
CA GLY A 422 -26.41 -7.63 -31.54
C GLY A 422 -24.95 -8.10 -31.58
N LEU A 423 -24.05 -7.50 -30.78
CA LEU A 423 -22.67 -7.95 -30.63
C LEU A 423 -22.58 -8.92 -29.44
N SER A 424 -22.08 -10.13 -29.68
CA SER A 424 -21.75 -11.12 -28.64
C SER A 424 -20.24 -11.39 -28.64
N VAL A 425 -19.58 -11.25 -27.47
CA VAL A 425 -18.13 -11.45 -27.30
C VAL A 425 -17.86 -12.23 -26.01
N GLU A 426 -17.14 -13.33 -26.11
CA GLU A 426 -16.61 -14.03 -24.94
C GLU A 426 -15.41 -13.26 -24.37
N LEU A 427 -15.48 -12.95 -23.07
CA LEU A 427 -14.45 -12.25 -22.32
C LEU A 427 -13.82 -13.21 -21.31
N GLN A 428 -12.49 -13.16 -21.23
CA GLN A 428 -11.73 -13.98 -20.30
C GLN A 428 -10.68 -13.16 -19.58
N ALA A 429 -10.61 -13.32 -18.26
CA ALA A 429 -9.55 -12.78 -17.40
C ALA A 429 -8.92 -13.91 -16.58
N SER A 430 -7.68 -13.71 -16.14
CA SER A 430 -6.97 -14.67 -15.30
C SER A 430 -6.26 -13.98 -14.15
N SER A 431 -6.23 -14.62 -12.98
CA SER A 431 -5.42 -14.14 -11.85
C SER A 431 -3.93 -14.22 -12.17
N LEU A 432 -3.12 -13.51 -11.38
CA LEU A 432 -1.71 -13.87 -11.27
C LEU A 432 -1.57 -15.30 -10.72
N PRO A 433 -0.42 -15.96 -10.92
CA PRO A 433 -0.25 -17.33 -10.49
C PRO A 433 -0.27 -17.40 -8.96
N VAL A 434 -1.09 -18.31 -8.42
CA VAL A 434 -1.33 -18.53 -7.01
C VAL A 434 -0.61 -19.78 -6.51
N VAL A 435 -0.19 -19.77 -5.24
CA VAL A 435 0.39 -20.92 -4.54
C VAL A 435 -0.65 -21.48 -3.57
N ILE A 436 -0.92 -22.79 -3.63
CA ILE A 436 -1.99 -23.44 -2.84
C ILE A 436 -1.41 -24.34 -1.74
N ILE A 437 -1.43 -23.87 -0.50
CA ILE A 437 -0.87 -24.57 0.66
C ILE A 437 -1.89 -25.44 1.40
N SER A 438 -1.39 -26.44 2.15
CA SER A 438 -2.20 -27.26 3.06
C SER A 438 -2.29 -26.68 4.47
N ASN A 439 -1.16 -26.16 4.95
CA ASN A 439 -0.95 -25.85 6.34
C ASN A 439 -0.37 -24.44 6.47
N SER A 440 -0.76 -23.71 7.50
CA SER A 440 -0.27 -22.36 7.76
C SER A 440 1.25 -22.28 7.92
N SER A 441 1.92 -23.36 8.33
CA SER A 441 3.39 -23.45 8.36
C SER A 441 4.05 -23.21 6.99
N GLN A 442 3.36 -23.52 5.90
CA GLN A 442 3.87 -23.32 4.54
C GLN A 442 3.71 -21.87 4.04
N GLN A 443 2.94 -21.02 4.74
CA GLN A 443 2.69 -19.64 4.30
C GLN A 443 3.97 -18.84 4.08
N GLN A 444 5.00 -19.06 4.92
CA GLN A 444 6.27 -18.35 4.80
C GLN A 444 7.01 -18.70 3.49
N SER A 445 7.08 -19.97 3.14
CA SER A 445 7.71 -20.45 1.89
C SER A 445 6.88 -20.08 0.65
N ALA A 446 5.55 -20.24 0.73
CA ALA A 446 4.65 -19.86 -0.34
C ALA A 446 4.73 -18.37 -0.66
N TRP A 447 4.80 -17.52 0.36
CA TRP A 447 4.99 -16.08 0.19
C TRP A 447 6.33 -15.76 -0.47
N ALA A 448 7.43 -16.42 -0.10
CA ALA A 448 8.72 -16.26 -0.78
C ALA A 448 8.63 -16.52 -2.29
N SER A 449 7.83 -17.51 -2.69
CA SER A 449 7.60 -17.85 -4.09
C SER A 449 6.81 -16.76 -4.81
N VAL A 450 5.76 -16.23 -4.19
CA VAL A 450 4.99 -15.09 -4.71
C VAL A 450 5.86 -13.85 -4.86
N LEU A 451 6.70 -13.54 -3.86
CA LEU A 451 7.65 -12.41 -3.91
C LEU A 451 8.59 -12.54 -5.11
N TRP A 452 9.18 -13.72 -5.32
CA TRP A 452 10.14 -13.94 -6.39
C TRP A 452 9.50 -13.87 -7.78
N PHE A 453 8.33 -14.52 -7.94
CA PHE A 453 7.57 -14.48 -9.19
C PHE A 453 7.15 -13.06 -9.55
N SER A 454 6.49 -12.35 -8.64
CA SER A 454 5.96 -11.01 -8.89
C SER A 454 7.05 -9.96 -9.11
N MET A 455 8.22 -10.13 -8.49
CA MET A 455 9.36 -9.25 -8.69
C MET A 455 9.97 -9.40 -10.10
N LEU A 456 10.12 -10.63 -10.59
CA LEU A 456 10.95 -10.91 -11.77
C LEU A 456 10.18 -11.27 -13.04
N SER A 457 9.04 -11.96 -12.92
CA SER A 457 8.32 -12.42 -14.11
C SER A 457 7.71 -11.25 -14.87
N GLN A 458 7.96 -11.19 -16.17
CA GLN A 458 7.27 -10.30 -17.11
C GLN A 458 5.99 -10.95 -17.64
N ASP A 459 5.97 -12.28 -17.75
CA ASP A 459 4.78 -13.02 -18.11
C ASP A 459 3.95 -13.30 -16.85
N THR A 460 2.75 -12.73 -16.82
CA THR A 460 1.80 -12.86 -15.72
C THR A 460 1.14 -14.23 -15.65
N LYS A 461 1.39 -15.12 -16.63
CA LYS A 461 0.79 -16.46 -16.73
C LYS A 461 1.83 -17.59 -16.70
N ASP A 462 3.11 -17.29 -16.47
CA ASP A 462 4.18 -18.29 -16.43
C ASP A 462 4.09 -19.17 -15.16
N VAL A 463 3.29 -20.23 -15.24
CA VAL A 463 3.20 -21.27 -14.20
C VAL A 463 4.47 -22.13 -14.10
N MET A 464 5.36 -22.05 -15.09
CA MET A 464 6.62 -22.80 -15.17
C MET A 464 7.84 -22.02 -14.66
N PHE A 465 7.62 -20.83 -14.12
CA PHE A 465 8.68 -19.90 -13.70
C PHE A 465 9.77 -20.53 -12.81
N PHE A 466 9.39 -21.43 -11.90
CA PHE A 466 10.35 -22.09 -11.00
C PHE A 466 11.17 -23.23 -11.63
N ALA A 467 10.86 -23.63 -12.86
CA ALA A 467 11.69 -24.59 -13.61
C ALA A 467 13.02 -23.95 -14.05
N ASN A 468 12.99 -22.67 -14.44
CA ASN A 468 14.16 -21.89 -14.87
C ASN A 468 14.22 -20.55 -14.11
N THR A 469 14.46 -20.61 -12.80
CA THR A 469 14.34 -19.42 -11.95
C THR A 469 15.45 -18.39 -12.20
N PRO A 470 15.12 -17.16 -12.64
CA PRO A 470 16.11 -16.11 -12.84
C PRO A 470 16.69 -15.59 -11.52
N ALA A 471 17.93 -15.13 -11.57
CA ALA A 471 18.56 -14.43 -10.44
C ALA A 471 18.08 -12.97 -10.40
N ALA A 472 17.77 -12.47 -9.21
CA ALA A 472 17.27 -11.12 -8.98
C ALA A 472 18.42 -10.11 -8.90
N PRO A 473 18.41 -8.99 -9.65
CA PRO A 473 19.36 -7.91 -9.42
C PRO A 473 19.12 -7.25 -8.06
N TRP A 474 20.20 -6.92 -7.33
CA TRP A 474 20.12 -6.37 -5.98
C TRP A 474 19.22 -5.13 -5.86
N PRO A 475 19.24 -4.14 -6.77
CA PRO A 475 18.36 -2.97 -6.64
C PRO A 475 16.87 -3.35 -6.56
N LYS A 476 16.39 -4.25 -7.42
CA LYS A 476 14.99 -4.73 -7.39
C LYS A 476 14.70 -5.57 -6.15
N PHE A 477 15.67 -6.38 -5.73
CA PHE A 477 15.51 -7.25 -4.57
C PHE A 477 15.48 -6.47 -3.25
N GLY A 478 16.39 -5.51 -3.07
CA GLY A 478 16.42 -4.62 -1.91
C GLY A 478 15.18 -3.74 -1.80
N GLU A 479 14.70 -3.22 -2.93
CA GLU A 479 13.44 -2.47 -2.99
C GLU A 479 12.26 -3.35 -2.54
N MET A 480 12.15 -4.59 -3.04
CA MET A 480 11.13 -5.53 -2.63
C MET A 480 11.17 -5.87 -1.13
N LEU A 481 12.36 -6.02 -0.55
CA LEU A 481 12.52 -6.21 0.91
C LEU A 481 12.05 -4.98 1.70
N SER A 482 12.33 -3.77 1.20
CA SER A 482 11.88 -2.52 1.79
C SER A 482 10.35 -2.43 1.81
N TRP A 483 9.69 -2.83 0.72
CA TRP A 483 8.22 -2.91 0.61
C TRP A 483 7.59 -3.85 1.66
N GLN A 484 8.27 -4.92 2.06
CA GLN A 484 7.76 -5.80 3.11
C GLN A 484 7.65 -5.07 4.46
N PHE A 485 8.66 -4.26 4.80
CA PHE A 485 8.65 -3.43 6.01
C PHE A 485 7.65 -2.27 5.89
N LEU A 486 7.63 -1.61 4.74
CA LEU A 486 6.74 -0.48 4.47
C LEU A 486 5.26 -0.90 4.62
N SER A 487 4.86 -1.99 3.98
CA SER A 487 3.47 -2.48 4.04
C SER A 487 3.06 -2.98 5.43
N ALA A 488 4.02 -3.48 6.22
CA ALA A 488 3.75 -4.01 7.55
C ALA A 488 3.78 -2.96 8.67
N THR A 489 4.52 -1.85 8.52
CA THR A 489 4.85 -0.93 9.63
C THR A 489 4.76 0.55 9.26
N LYS A 490 4.39 0.88 8.02
CA LYS A 490 4.42 2.23 7.42
C LYS A 490 5.81 2.85 7.24
N ARG A 491 6.89 2.13 7.58
CA ARG A 491 8.27 2.56 7.35
C ARG A 491 9.10 1.45 6.71
N GLY A 492 9.65 1.72 5.53
CA GLY A 492 10.54 0.81 4.81
C GLY A 492 11.97 0.75 5.37
N LEU A 493 12.87 0.16 4.60
CA LEU A 493 14.30 0.10 4.88
C LEU A 493 15.04 1.29 4.24
N ASN A 494 16.01 1.86 4.95
CA ASN A 494 16.89 2.89 4.42
C ASN A 494 18.18 2.31 3.80
N ASP A 495 18.96 3.15 3.12
CA ASP A 495 20.16 2.73 2.40
C ASP A 495 21.20 2.03 3.29
N ALA A 496 21.40 2.50 4.52
CA ALA A 496 22.35 1.89 5.46
C ALA A 496 21.90 0.50 5.91
N GLN A 497 20.59 0.30 6.10
CA GLN A 497 19.99 -0.99 6.43
C GLN A 497 20.07 -1.96 5.24
N LEU A 498 19.78 -1.47 4.04
CA LEU A 498 19.92 -2.23 2.80
C LEU A 498 21.38 -2.63 2.56
N GLU A 499 22.34 -1.72 2.77
CA GLU A 499 23.77 -2.00 2.64
C GLU A 499 24.22 -3.13 3.58
N MET A 500 23.72 -3.16 4.83
CA MET A 500 24.00 -4.25 5.77
C MET A 500 23.43 -5.58 5.28
N ILE A 501 22.20 -5.60 4.77
CA ILE A 501 21.58 -6.80 4.20
C ILE A 501 22.35 -7.27 2.96
N ALA A 502 22.78 -6.35 2.09
CA ALA A 502 23.63 -6.63 0.94
C ALA A 502 24.95 -7.26 1.38
N HIS A 503 25.58 -6.71 2.42
CA HIS A 503 26.81 -7.23 2.98
C HIS A 503 26.63 -8.64 3.54
N LYS A 504 25.50 -8.94 4.20
CA LYS A 504 25.18 -10.29 4.68
C LYS A 504 25.05 -11.29 3.53
N LEU A 505 24.49 -10.86 2.40
CA LEU A 505 24.32 -11.71 1.21
C LEU A 505 25.62 -11.86 0.41
N PHE A 506 26.36 -10.79 0.17
CA PHE A 506 27.45 -10.77 -0.82
C PHE A 506 28.85 -10.56 -0.22
N GLY A 507 28.95 -10.33 1.09
CA GLY A 507 30.18 -9.85 1.73
C GLY A 507 30.48 -8.40 1.35
N LYS A 508 31.71 -7.95 1.61
CA LYS A 508 32.15 -6.58 1.30
C LYS A 508 32.31 -6.40 -0.22
N GLN A 509 31.54 -5.50 -0.81
CA GLN A 509 31.66 -5.09 -2.21
C GLN A 509 31.86 -3.57 -2.32
N GLN A 510 32.38 -3.09 -3.46
CA GLN A 510 32.47 -1.64 -3.73
C GLN A 510 31.12 -1.05 -4.16
N ASN A 511 30.36 -1.79 -4.96
CA ASN A 511 28.99 -1.45 -5.35
C ASN A 511 28.18 -2.75 -5.46
N TYR A 512 26.98 -2.76 -4.87
CA TYR A 512 26.05 -3.89 -4.90
C TYR A 512 25.09 -3.87 -6.10
N ASP A 513 24.99 -2.79 -6.88
CA ASP A 513 24.04 -2.66 -8.00
C ASP A 513 24.19 -3.74 -9.08
N SER A 514 25.43 -4.21 -9.28
CA SER A 514 25.75 -5.28 -10.23
C SER A 514 25.53 -6.69 -9.67
N CYS A 515 25.32 -6.82 -8.36
CA CYS A 515 25.14 -8.11 -7.71
C CYS A 515 23.76 -8.71 -8.02
N LYS A 516 23.72 -10.06 -8.08
CA LYS A 516 22.48 -10.81 -8.31
C LYS A 516 22.29 -11.87 -7.22
N VAL A 517 21.07 -11.96 -6.68
CA VAL A 517 20.66 -12.97 -5.71
C VAL A 517 20.02 -14.14 -6.45
N ALA A 518 20.54 -15.35 -6.28
CA ALA A 518 19.89 -16.56 -6.78
C ALA A 518 18.72 -16.98 -5.88
N TRP A 519 17.70 -17.63 -6.45
CA TRP A 519 16.57 -18.17 -5.69
C TRP A 519 17.00 -19.11 -4.57
N SER A 520 18.02 -19.95 -4.81
CA SER A 520 18.58 -20.85 -3.80
C SER A 520 19.05 -20.08 -2.56
N LYS A 521 19.77 -18.98 -2.76
CA LYS A 521 20.32 -18.14 -1.70
C LYS A 521 19.24 -17.42 -0.89
N PHE A 522 18.11 -17.12 -1.52
CA PHE A 522 16.98 -16.49 -0.86
C PHE A 522 16.18 -17.47 0.01
N SER A 523 15.84 -18.66 -0.51
CA SER A 523 14.83 -19.53 0.11
C SER A 523 15.26 -20.98 0.39
N LYS A 524 16.43 -21.45 -0.09
CA LYS A 524 16.85 -22.87 0.04
C LYS A 524 18.15 -23.09 0.82
N GLU A 525 19.16 -22.23 0.62
CA GLU A 525 20.47 -22.35 1.27
C GLU A 525 20.36 -22.14 2.79
N ASN A 526 21.14 -22.91 3.55
CA ASN A 526 21.15 -22.91 5.02
C ASN A 526 19.80 -23.29 5.68
N ALA A 527 18.94 -24.06 4.99
CA ALA A 527 17.72 -24.60 5.59
C ALA A 527 18.04 -25.42 6.87
N PRO A 528 17.28 -25.25 7.97
CA PRO A 528 15.99 -24.53 8.07
C PRO A 528 16.09 -23.01 8.26
N GLU A 529 17.27 -22.46 8.53
CA GLU A 529 17.49 -21.03 8.82
C GLU A 529 17.89 -20.24 7.55
N THR A 530 17.05 -20.30 6.53
CA THR A 530 17.32 -19.61 5.26
C THR A 530 17.29 -18.09 5.43
N PHE A 531 17.86 -17.35 4.48
CA PHE A 531 17.85 -15.88 4.51
C PHE A 531 16.43 -15.33 4.66
N TRP A 532 15.47 -15.85 3.88
CA TRP A 532 14.08 -15.41 3.96
C TRP A 532 13.46 -15.70 5.34
N VAL A 533 13.71 -16.88 5.91
CA VAL A 533 13.19 -17.23 7.25
C VAL A 533 13.73 -16.27 8.31
N TRP A 534 15.02 -15.94 8.24
CA TRP A 534 15.63 -14.95 9.13
C TRP A 534 15.01 -13.55 8.96
N PHE A 535 14.93 -13.04 7.74
CA PHE A 535 14.41 -11.71 7.44
C PHE A 535 12.94 -11.58 7.84
N ASP A 536 12.13 -12.58 7.49
CA ASP A 536 10.71 -12.62 7.80
C ASP A 536 10.43 -12.80 9.30
N GLY A 537 11.28 -13.53 10.02
CA GLY A 537 11.22 -13.62 11.48
C GLY A 537 11.42 -12.26 12.14
N ILE A 538 12.34 -11.44 11.62
CA ILE A 538 12.52 -10.05 12.06
C ILE A 538 11.28 -9.22 11.73
N LEU A 539 10.78 -9.28 10.49
CA LEU A 539 9.59 -8.54 10.06
C LEU A 539 8.38 -8.86 10.95
N THR A 540 8.15 -10.13 11.25
CA THR A 540 7.06 -10.60 12.13
C THR A 540 7.23 -10.06 13.55
N MET A 541 8.44 -10.07 14.09
CA MET A 541 8.73 -9.49 15.41
C MET A 541 8.45 -7.99 15.43
N VAL A 542 8.91 -7.26 14.41
CA VAL A 542 8.69 -5.82 14.33
C VAL A 542 7.21 -5.50 14.26
N LYS A 543 6.48 -6.13 13.34
CA LYS A 543 5.03 -5.95 13.19
C LYS A 543 4.25 -6.26 14.48
N THR A 544 4.68 -7.26 15.25
CA THR A 544 3.91 -7.74 16.41
C THR A 544 4.25 -6.99 17.70
N TYR A 545 5.51 -6.61 17.91
CA TYR A 545 6.01 -6.15 19.21
C TYR A 545 6.67 -4.77 19.17
N LEU A 546 7.13 -4.31 18.00
CA LEU A 546 8.02 -3.14 17.88
C LEU A 546 7.56 -2.13 16.83
N GLU A 547 6.29 -2.18 16.40
CA GLU A 547 5.79 -1.42 15.26
C GLU A 547 5.98 0.09 15.49
N ASP A 548 5.60 0.58 16.66
CA ASP A 548 5.69 2.00 16.98
C ASP A 548 7.14 2.48 17.08
N GLN A 549 8.01 1.72 17.77
CA GLN A 549 9.43 2.07 17.91
C GLN A 549 10.17 2.01 16.57
N TRP A 550 9.76 1.10 15.68
CA TRP A 550 10.29 1.04 14.32
C TRP A 550 9.83 2.22 13.48
N ARG A 551 8.52 2.51 13.46
CA ARG A 551 7.90 3.59 12.68
C ARG A 551 8.52 4.95 13.00
N GLU A 552 8.85 5.18 14.26
CA GLU A 552 9.44 6.44 14.71
C GLU A 552 10.97 6.55 14.58
N GLY A 553 11.66 5.55 14.05
CA GLY A 553 13.11 5.68 13.88
C GLY A 553 13.97 5.31 15.08
N LEU A 554 13.39 4.79 16.17
CA LEU A 554 14.12 4.49 17.41
C LEU A 554 14.99 3.23 17.31
N ILE A 555 14.71 2.37 16.32
CA ILE A 555 15.45 1.14 16.06
C ILE A 555 16.34 1.32 14.83
N VAL A 556 17.64 1.10 15.00
CA VAL A 556 18.60 1.10 13.89
C VAL A 556 18.43 -0.19 13.06
N GLY A 557 18.20 -1.32 13.71
CA GLY A 557 17.77 -2.57 13.08
C GLY A 557 18.91 -3.32 12.42
N PHE A 558 19.15 -3.07 11.13
CA PHE A 558 20.13 -3.81 10.33
C PHE A 558 21.52 -3.14 10.38
N VAL A 559 22.34 -3.52 11.37
CA VAL A 559 23.73 -3.09 11.49
C VAL A 559 24.63 -4.26 11.88
N THR A 560 25.79 -4.39 11.23
CA THR A 560 26.77 -5.44 11.55
C THR A 560 27.43 -5.18 12.91
N LYS A 561 27.83 -6.25 13.62
CA LYS A 561 28.57 -6.13 14.90
C LYS A 561 29.79 -5.20 14.81
N GLY A 562 30.53 -5.25 13.70
CA GLY A 562 31.70 -4.40 13.47
C GLY A 562 31.33 -2.92 13.32
N LYS A 563 30.28 -2.62 12.55
CA LYS A 563 29.81 -1.24 12.33
C LYS A 563 29.18 -0.66 13.60
N GLU A 564 28.37 -1.44 14.31
CA GLU A 564 27.81 -1.09 15.64
C GLU A 564 28.92 -0.64 16.60
N LYS A 565 29.97 -1.45 16.77
CA LYS A 565 31.11 -1.11 17.62
C LYS A 565 31.78 0.19 17.17
N SER A 566 31.97 0.38 15.87
CA SER A 566 32.58 1.60 15.33
C SER A 566 31.72 2.85 15.55
N LEU A 567 30.39 2.73 15.55
CA LEU A 567 29.47 3.84 15.79
C LEU A 567 29.47 4.23 17.27
N LEU A 568 29.43 3.24 18.17
CA LEU A 568 29.37 3.45 19.62
C LEU A 568 30.70 3.91 20.22
N LYS A 569 31.84 3.44 19.72
CA LYS A 569 33.18 3.82 20.23
C LYS A 569 33.47 5.33 20.19
N LYS A 570 32.74 6.09 19.37
CA LYS A 570 32.91 7.55 19.20
C LYS A 570 31.88 8.36 20.01
N LYS A 571 31.11 7.71 20.88
CA LYS A 571 29.99 8.30 21.62
C LYS A 571 30.24 8.33 23.12
N ARG A 572 29.45 9.12 23.85
CA ARG A 572 29.55 9.26 25.31
C ARG A 572 29.15 7.98 26.04
N ARG A 573 29.63 7.82 27.28
CA ARG A 573 29.25 6.69 28.15
C ARG A 573 27.73 6.58 28.23
N GLY A 574 27.24 5.35 28.13
CA GLY A 574 25.82 5.02 28.22
C GLY A 574 25.03 5.30 26.94
N THR A 575 25.67 5.68 25.84
CA THR A 575 25.02 5.67 24.52
C THR A 575 24.81 4.22 24.08
N PHE A 576 23.58 3.89 23.69
CA PHE A 576 23.18 2.56 23.24
C PHE A 576 22.47 2.59 21.88
N LEU A 577 22.45 1.45 21.18
CA LEU A 577 21.70 1.26 19.95
C LEU A 577 20.98 -0.07 19.91
N LEU A 578 19.84 -0.09 19.22
CA LEU A 578 19.00 -1.27 19.02
C LEU A 578 19.22 -1.86 17.64
N ARG A 579 19.53 -3.16 17.57
CA ARG A 579 19.71 -3.90 16.32
C ARG A 579 19.09 -5.29 16.36
N PHE A 580 18.78 -5.82 15.19
CA PHE A 580 18.34 -7.20 15.05
C PHE A 580 19.52 -8.16 15.12
N SER A 581 19.26 -9.36 15.65
CA SER A 581 20.26 -10.42 15.72
C SER A 581 20.48 -11.02 14.34
N GLU A 582 21.75 -11.17 13.95
CA GLU A 582 22.14 -11.86 12.71
C GLU A 582 22.11 -13.38 12.85
N SER A 583 22.08 -13.89 14.10
CA SER A 583 22.24 -15.31 14.45
C SER A 583 20.99 -15.90 15.12
N VAL A 584 20.06 -15.08 15.59
CA VAL A 584 18.82 -15.52 16.24
C VAL A 584 17.65 -15.00 15.42
N ILE A 585 16.83 -15.90 14.89
CA ILE A 585 15.65 -15.56 14.09
C ILE A 585 14.66 -14.78 14.96
N GLY A 586 14.23 -13.60 14.48
CA GLY A 586 13.28 -12.76 15.21
C GLY A 586 13.79 -12.33 16.59
N GLY A 587 15.09 -12.02 16.69
CA GLY A 587 15.72 -11.51 17.91
C GLY A 587 16.12 -10.04 17.79
N ILE A 588 15.86 -9.25 18.84
CA ILE A 588 16.35 -7.87 18.99
C ILE A 588 17.34 -7.79 20.15
N THR A 589 18.41 -7.02 20.01
CA THR A 589 19.38 -6.76 21.08
C THR A 589 19.72 -5.28 21.12
N PHE A 590 20.29 -4.84 22.24
CA PHE A 590 20.96 -3.56 22.34
C PHE A 590 22.42 -3.75 22.74
N SER A 591 23.23 -2.81 22.27
CA SER A 591 24.62 -2.65 22.70
C SER A 591 24.85 -1.23 23.17
N TRP A 592 25.71 -1.05 24.17
CA TRP A 592 26.06 0.26 24.72
C TRP A 592 27.56 0.40 24.94
N VAL A 593 28.04 1.65 24.96
CA VAL A 593 29.45 1.95 25.23
C VAL A 593 29.68 2.36 26.67
N GLU A 594 30.71 1.77 27.26
CA GLU A 594 31.32 2.16 28.52
C GLU A 594 32.80 2.47 28.29
N TYR A 595 33.39 3.20 29.22
CA TYR A 595 34.82 3.48 29.20
C TYR A 595 35.45 2.74 30.37
N THR A 596 36.44 1.91 30.06
CA THR A 596 37.21 1.20 31.07
C THR A 596 38.03 2.19 31.92
N MET A 597 38.57 1.73 33.04
CA MET A 597 39.43 2.57 33.91
C MET A 597 40.66 3.13 33.18
N THR A 598 41.08 2.50 32.07
CA THR A 598 42.17 2.95 31.19
C THR A 598 41.72 3.97 30.13
N GLY A 599 40.43 4.35 30.10
CA GLY A 599 39.87 5.27 29.13
C GLY A 599 39.56 4.66 27.76
N GLU A 600 39.71 3.34 27.60
CA GLU A 600 39.39 2.67 26.33
C GLU A 600 37.88 2.38 26.22
N PRO A 601 37.25 2.66 25.06
CA PRO A 601 35.83 2.40 24.85
C PRO A 601 35.57 0.89 24.69
N HIS A 602 34.78 0.34 25.61
CA HIS A 602 34.28 -1.02 25.60
C HIS A 602 32.80 -1.05 25.23
N VAL A 603 32.42 -1.95 24.32
CA VAL A 603 31.03 -2.08 23.87
C VAL A 603 30.47 -3.40 24.38
N ASN A 604 29.50 -3.30 25.28
CA ASN A 604 28.76 -4.41 25.84
C ASN A 604 27.53 -4.70 24.97
N THR A 605 27.14 -5.97 24.87
CA THR A 605 25.96 -6.42 24.11
C THR A 605 25.20 -7.46 24.92
N VAL A 606 23.88 -7.32 25.01
CA VAL A 606 23.01 -8.31 25.69
C VAL A 606 22.67 -9.46 24.76
N GLN A 607 22.39 -10.64 25.32
CA GLN A 607 21.75 -11.71 24.57
C GLN A 607 20.46 -11.21 23.89
N PRO A 608 20.19 -11.58 22.61
CA PRO A 608 18.99 -11.13 21.92
C PRO A 608 17.69 -11.58 22.61
N PHE A 609 16.78 -10.64 22.78
CA PHE A 609 15.41 -10.86 23.19
C PHE A 609 14.58 -11.36 22.01
N THR A 610 13.78 -12.38 22.25
CA THR A 610 12.95 -13.05 21.26
C THR A 610 11.47 -12.79 21.52
N LYS A 611 10.61 -13.37 20.69
CA LYS A 611 9.16 -13.40 20.91
C LYS A 611 8.78 -13.84 22.34
N VAL A 612 9.49 -14.81 22.91
CA VAL A 612 9.20 -15.35 24.25
C VAL A 612 9.36 -14.25 25.30
N ASP A 613 10.43 -13.47 25.19
CA ASP A 613 10.76 -12.40 26.13
C ASP A 613 9.83 -11.19 25.96
N LEU A 614 9.63 -10.75 24.71
CA LEU A 614 8.83 -9.58 24.38
C LEU A 614 7.32 -9.76 24.64
N THR A 615 6.85 -11.02 24.73
CA THR A 615 5.48 -11.31 25.15
C THR A 615 5.30 -11.12 26.66
N GLN A 616 6.36 -11.30 27.46
CA GLN A 616 6.31 -11.14 28.91
C GLN A 616 6.53 -9.69 29.33
N ILE A 617 7.54 -9.04 28.74
CA ILE A 617 7.90 -7.65 29.05
C ILE A 617 8.14 -6.91 27.74
N PRO A 618 7.39 -5.81 27.46
CA PRO A 618 7.65 -4.98 26.29
C PRO A 618 9.07 -4.41 26.29
N LEU A 619 9.65 -4.22 25.10
CA LEU A 619 11.05 -3.79 24.95
C LEU A 619 11.35 -2.46 25.67
N HIS A 620 10.44 -1.50 25.63
CA HIS A 620 10.62 -0.20 26.28
C HIS A 620 10.69 -0.32 27.81
N GLU A 621 9.96 -1.27 28.42
CA GLU A 621 10.06 -1.56 29.86
C GLU A 621 11.34 -2.33 30.20
N ILE A 622 11.81 -3.20 29.30
CA ILE A 622 13.14 -3.83 29.43
C ILE A 622 14.23 -2.75 29.45
N ILE A 623 14.19 -1.80 28.51
CA ILE A 623 15.16 -0.69 28.43
C ILE A 623 15.09 0.21 29.68
N ARG A 624 13.88 0.54 30.15
CA ARG A 624 13.65 1.38 31.32
C ARG A 624 14.23 0.77 32.60
N ASN A 625 13.97 -0.51 32.81
CA ASN A 625 14.26 -1.22 34.06
C ASN A 625 15.54 -2.06 33.99
N PHE A 626 16.32 -1.94 32.92
CA PHE A 626 17.61 -2.62 32.78
C PHE A 626 18.58 -2.16 33.88
N GLN A 627 19.16 -3.10 34.63
CA GLN A 627 20.10 -2.79 35.71
C GLN A 627 21.31 -3.73 35.63
N ILE A 628 22.50 -3.17 35.84
CA ILE A 628 23.75 -3.93 35.99
C ILE A 628 24.33 -3.64 37.38
N LEU A 629 24.87 -4.67 38.00
CA LEU A 629 25.64 -4.55 39.25
C LEU A 629 27.07 -4.14 38.90
N GLU A 630 27.43 -2.87 39.11
CA GLU A 630 28.83 -2.42 39.03
C GLU A 630 29.59 -2.77 40.32
N THR A 631 30.92 -2.62 40.29
CA THR A 631 31.89 -2.98 41.35
C THR A 631 31.62 -2.42 42.75
N GLU A 632 30.67 -1.49 42.91
CA GLU A 632 30.25 -0.89 44.19
C GLU A 632 28.88 -1.39 44.71
N ASN A 633 28.30 -2.46 44.13
CA ASN A 633 27.00 -3.04 44.52
C ASN A 633 25.78 -2.10 44.37
N ILE A 634 25.91 -0.98 43.64
CA ILE A 634 24.79 -0.09 43.33
C ILE A 634 24.23 -0.51 41.95
N PRO A 635 22.94 -0.91 41.85
CA PRO A 635 22.32 -1.25 40.58
C PRO A 635 22.07 0.03 39.76
N GLU A 636 22.83 0.21 38.69
CA GLU A 636 22.67 1.34 37.76
C GLU A 636 22.14 0.87 36.41
N ASN A 637 21.36 1.73 35.73
CA ASN A 637 20.95 1.48 34.35
C ASN A 637 22.01 2.11 33.41
N PRO A 638 22.80 1.30 32.70
CA PRO A 638 23.82 1.82 31.78
C PRO A 638 23.24 2.46 30.52
N LEU A 639 21.95 2.29 30.24
CA LEU A 639 21.27 2.81 29.05
C LEU A 639 20.80 4.25 29.32
N LEU A 640 21.59 5.22 28.88
CA LEU A 640 21.33 6.64 29.15
C LEU A 640 20.88 7.40 27.91
N TYR A 641 21.51 7.13 26.76
CA TYR A 641 21.26 7.86 25.51
C TYR A 641 21.05 6.89 24.35
N LEU A 642 19.92 6.98 23.66
CA LEU A 642 19.72 6.29 22.39
C LEU A 642 20.55 6.96 21.29
N TYR A 643 21.21 6.17 20.46
CA TYR A 643 21.98 6.67 19.31
C TYR A 643 21.09 7.53 18.38
N PRO A 644 21.56 8.70 17.91
CA PRO A 644 22.93 9.20 18.04
C PRO A 644 23.23 9.99 19.30
N ASP A 645 22.23 10.59 19.96
CA ASP A 645 22.42 11.36 21.19
C ASP A 645 21.13 11.74 21.96
N ILE A 646 20.09 10.90 21.88
CA ILE A 646 18.75 11.20 22.41
C ILE A 646 18.63 10.64 23.83
N PRO A 647 18.26 11.41 24.86
CA PRO A 647 17.98 10.87 26.20
C PRO A 647 17.00 9.70 26.16
N ARG A 648 17.29 8.62 26.91
CA ARG A 648 16.46 7.39 26.93
C ARG A 648 14.98 7.70 27.17
N ASP A 649 14.69 8.53 28.17
CA ASP A 649 13.32 8.83 28.56
C ASP A 649 12.62 9.81 27.60
N GLU A 650 13.37 10.58 26.81
CA GLU A 650 12.81 11.34 25.69
C GLU A 650 12.40 10.40 24.55
N ALA A 651 13.24 9.41 24.23
CA ALA A 651 12.98 8.43 23.17
C ALA A 651 11.83 7.46 23.52
N PHE A 652 11.85 6.88 24.73
CA PHE A 652 10.93 5.80 25.11
C PHE A 652 9.85 6.21 26.11
N GLY A 653 9.91 7.42 26.68
CA GLY A 653 9.06 7.85 27.79
C GLY A 653 7.56 7.71 27.55
N LYS A 654 7.12 8.03 26.33
CA LYS A 654 5.70 7.91 25.92
C LYS A 654 5.18 6.47 25.87
N TYR A 655 6.06 5.47 25.79
CA TYR A 655 5.67 4.07 25.80
C TYR A 655 5.65 3.49 27.22
N TYR A 656 6.22 4.20 28.19
CA TYR A 656 6.27 3.71 29.55
C TYR A 656 4.86 3.59 30.12
N SER A 657 4.61 2.48 30.80
CA SER A 657 3.37 2.32 31.54
C SER A 657 3.35 3.34 32.69
N GLU A 658 2.30 4.15 32.75
CA GLU A 658 2.05 5.03 33.90
C GLU A 658 1.90 4.18 35.16
N LYS A 659 2.55 4.59 36.25
CA LYS A 659 2.30 4.02 37.57
C LYS A 659 0.94 4.52 38.08
N THR A 660 -0.16 4.10 37.47
CA THR A 660 -1.49 4.36 38.03
C THR A 660 -1.61 3.60 39.34
N GLY A 661 -1.80 4.33 40.44
CA GLY A 661 -2.06 3.81 41.78
C GLY A 661 -3.43 3.13 41.93
N GLY A 662 -3.88 2.40 40.92
CA GLY A 662 -5.06 1.54 40.97
C GLY A 662 -4.69 0.17 41.50
N LYS A 663 -5.59 -0.44 42.27
CA LYS A 663 -5.47 -1.78 42.89
C LYS A 663 -5.44 -2.92 41.85
N GLY A 664 -4.43 -2.93 40.98
CA GLY A 664 -4.01 -4.05 40.15
C GLY A 664 -2.67 -4.56 40.67
N THR A 665 -2.54 -5.86 40.77
CA THR A 665 -1.45 -6.62 41.38
C THR A 665 -0.06 -6.06 41.03
N LYS A 666 0.66 -5.54 42.04
CA LYS A 666 2.03 -5.01 41.90
C LYS A 666 3.02 -6.17 41.74
N TYR A 667 3.35 -6.52 40.50
CA TYR A 667 4.53 -7.32 40.20
C TYR A 667 5.69 -6.37 39.92
N PHE A 668 6.69 -6.33 40.80
CA PHE A 668 7.97 -5.72 40.48
C PHE A 668 8.82 -6.82 39.81
N LEU A 669 8.96 -6.75 38.49
CA LEU A 669 9.97 -7.55 37.79
C LEU A 669 11.28 -6.78 37.88
N GLN A 670 12.13 -7.15 38.84
CA GLN A 670 13.49 -6.65 38.90
C GLN A 670 14.36 -7.59 38.06
N MET A 671 14.80 -7.10 36.90
CA MET A 671 15.67 -7.87 36.03
C MET A 671 17.09 -7.81 36.59
N LEU A 672 17.53 -8.85 37.29
CA LEU A 672 18.86 -8.97 37.89
C LEU A 672 19.73 -9.81 36.97
N LEU A 673 20.78 -9.20 36.42
CA LEU A 673 21.72 -9.88 35.54
C LEU A 673 22.95 -10.38 36.31
N THR A 674 23.32 -11.63 36.07
CA THR A 674 24.60 -12.22 36.50
C THR A 674 25.57 -12.24 35.32
N CYS A 675 26.71 -11.56 35.47
CA CYS A 675 27.80 -11.59 34.49
C CYS A 675 28.74 -12.76 34.77
N HIS A 676 28.90 -13.68 33.81
CA HIS A 676 30.07 -14.58 33.78
C HIS A 676 31.13 -14.00 32.82
N LYS A 677 32.40 -14.12 33.21
CA LYS A 677 33.55 -13.40 32.63
C LYS A 677 33.88 -13.71 31.16
N ASP A 678 33.08 -14.48 30.43
CA ASP A 678 33.35 -14.76 29.01
C ASP A 678 32.12 -14.51 28.10
N SER A 679 32.15 -13.35 27.45
CA SER A 679 31.58 -13.02 26.12
C SER A 679 30.06 -12.93 25.89
N ALA A 680 29.18 -13.21 26.85
CA ALA A 680 27.76 -12.83 26.75
C ALA A 680 27.11 -12.59 28.13
N ILE A 681 26.29 -11.54 28.24
CA ILE A 681 25.54 -11.22 29.47
C ILE A 681 24.15 -11.88 29.39
N HIS A 682 23.82 -12.73 30.37
CA HIS A 682 22.55 -13.48 30.44
C HIS A 682 21.53 -12.77 31.34
N CYS A 683 20.36 -12.40 30.78
CA CYS A 683 19.24 -11.86 31.55
C CYS A 683 18.59 -12.96 32.40
N VAL A 684 18.56 -12.80 33.72
CA VAL A 684 17.74 -13.62 34.62
C VAL A 684 16.58 -12.77 35.13
N TYR A 685 15.36 -13.28 34.99
CA TYR A 685 14.16 -12.63 35.50
C TYR A 685 14.00 -12.96 36.98
N CYS A 686 14.12 -11.96 37.87
CA CYS A 686 13.71 -12.09 39.26
C CYS A 686 12.34 -11.41 39.44
N LEU A 687 11.33 -12.22 39.74
CA LEU A 687 10.02 -11.74 40.17
C LEU A 687 10.12 -11.38 41.67
N SER A 688 10.01 -10.10 42.02
CA SER A 688 9.85 -9.69 43.42
C SER A 688 8.37 -9.50 43.73
N TYR A 689 7.91 -10.18 44.79
CA TYR A 689 6.53 -10.21 45.25
C TYR A 689 6.41 -9.52 46.61
N ASN A 690 5.56 -8.50 46.70
CA ASN A 690 5.19 -7.88 47.97
C ASN A 690 3.83 -8.43 48.43
N GLY A 691 3.83 -9.54 49.15
CA GLY A 691 2.65 -10.09 49.83
C GLY A 691 3.01 -10.81 51.13
N THR A 692 2.00 -11.21 51.89
CA THR A 692 2.10 -11.75 53.25
C THR A 692 2.92 -13.04 53.33
N GLN A 693 3.46 -13.32 54.52
CA GLN A 693 4.46 -14.36 54.83
C GLN A 693 4.11 -15.77 54.33
N GLU A 694 2.82 -16.14 54.25
CA GLU A 694 2.37 -17.43 53.72
C GLU A 694 2.52 -17.57 52.19
N THR A 695 2.41 -16.46 51.45
CA THR A 695 2.58 -16.45 49.98
C THR A 695 4.05 -16.44 49.53
N GLN A 696 4.97 -16.02 50.40
CA GLN A 696 6.41 -16.07 50.13
C GLN A 696 6.94 -17.52 50.08
N ASN A 697 6.43 -18.40 50.95
CA ASN A 697 6.84 -19.81 50.99
C ASN A 697 6.44 -20.59 49.73
N LEU A 698 5.31 -20.27 49.09
CA LEU A 698 4.89 -20.90 47.83
C LEU A 698 5.75 -20.45 46.63
N CYS A 699 6.18 -19.19 46.61
CA CYS A 699 7.07 -18.68 45.55
C CYS A 699 8.49 -19.25 45.65
N GLU A 700 9.04 -19.42 46.85
CA GLU A 700 10.37 -20.05 47.07
C GLU A 700 10.43 -21.49 46.54
N VAL A 701 9.36 -22.27 46.72
CA VAL A 701 9.27 -23.65 46.19
C VAL A 701 9.25 -23.64 44.66
N THR A 702 8.52 -22.71 44.05
CA THR A 702 8.37 -22.62 42.59
C THR A 702 9.67 -22.15 41.90
N VAL A 703 10.44 -21.26 42.53
CA VAL A 703 11.75 -20.81 42.04
C VAL A 703 12.79 -21.93 42.15
N ARG A 704 12.79 -22.70 43.25
CA ARG A 704 13.63 -23.90 43.39
C ARG A 704 13.33 -24.95 42.33
N GLU A 705 12.05 -25.25 42.07
CA GLU A 705 11.66 -26.25 41.06
C GLU A 705 12.02 -25.84 39.63
N LYS A 706 11.98 -24.54 39.31
CA LYS A 706 12.44 -24.03 38.00
C LYS A 706 13.96 -24.05 37.87
N TYR A 707 14.71 -23.73 38.92
CA TYR A 707 16.18 -23.76 38.90
C TYR A 707 16.72 -25.19 38.75
N VAL A 708 16.10 -26.17 39.42
CA VAL A 708 16.46 -27.60 39.31
C VAL A 708 16.15 -28.16 37.91
N ASN A 709 15.07 -27.69 37.26
CA ASN A 709 14.72 -28.10 35.90
C ASN A 709 15.66 -27.51 34.82
N ILE A 710 16.30 -26.36 35.06
CA ILE A 710 17.24 -25.75 34.11
C ILE A 710 18.62 -26.43 34.14
N PHE A 711 19.05 -26.97 35.28
CA PHE A 711 20.44 -27.43 35.47
C PHE A 711 20.65 -28.94 35.69
N GLY A 712 19.61 -29.74 35.90
CA GLY A 712 19.71 -31.21 35.85
C GLY A 712 20.54 -31.89 36.95
N LYS A 713 19.85 -32.66 37.80
CA LYS A 713 20.33 -33.64 38.80
C LYS A 713 21.33 -33.19 39.88
N GLU A 714 20.86 -33.31 41.12
CA GLU A 714 21.65 -33.38 42.33
C GLU A 714 22.66 -34.54 42.28
N THR A 715 23.95 -34.24 42.45
CA THR A 715 24.94 -35.21 42.90
C THR A 715 25.79 -34.65 44.04
N HIS A 716 25.45 -35.10 45.25
CA HIS A 716 26.25 -35.22 46.47
C HIS A 716 26.58 -33.97 47.34
N PRO A 717 26.74 -34.19 48.67
CA PRO A 717 26.13 -33.33 49.68
C PRO A 717 27.15 -32.56 50.53
N LYS A 718 26.62 -31.56 51.26
CA LYS A 718 27.23 -30.75 52.32
C LYS A 718 27.98 -29.48 51.85
N SER A 719 27.20 -28.44 51.60
CA SER A 719 27.61 -27.07 51.91
C SER A 719 26.50 -26.44 52.75
N GLN A 720 26.83 -26.14 54.01
CA GLN A 720 25.92 -25.54 54.99
C GLN A 720 25.56 -24.11 54.56
N PHE A 721 24.26 -23.78 54.55
CA PHE A 721 23.78 -22.41 54.45
C PHE A 721 23.90 -21.75 55.82
N THR A 722 24.71 -20.69 55.94
CA THR A 722 24.75 -19.84 57.15
C THR A 722 24.11 -18.50 56.86
N TYR A 723 23.06 -18.18 57.61
CA TYR A 723 22.37 -16.89 57.60
C TYR A 723 23.20 -15.83 58.35
N PHE A 724 23.49 -14.70 57.73
CA PHE A 724 23.84 -13.46 58.45
C PHE A 724 22.82 -12.37 58.10
N ALA A 725 21.95 -12.09 59.06
CA ALA A 725 21.15 -10.87 59.08
C ALA A 725 21.94 -9.81 59.84
N HIS A 726 22.17 -8.63 59.25
CA HIS A 726 22.03 -7.31 59.90
C HIS A 726 22.36 -6.19 58.92
N GLY A 727 21.42 -5.26 58.73
CA GLY A 727 21.62 -4.04 57.96
C GLY A 727 20.30 -3.39 57.55
N ASN A 728 19.67 -2.66 58.47
CA ASN A 728 18.41 -1.93 58.24
C ASN A 728 18.69 -0.62 57.48
N VAL A 729 18.27 -0.54 56.21
CA VAL A 729 17.98 0.75 55.55
C VAL A 729 16.68 0.59 54.76
N LEU A 730 15.63 1.25 55.25
CA LEU A 730 14.36 1.53 54.55
C LEU A 730 13.55 0.31 54.05
N GLY A 731 13.12 -0.55 54.97
CA GLY A 731 11.82 -1.25 54.87
C GLY A 731 11.64 -2.33 53.80
N ASN A 732 12.68 -2.75 53.07
CA ASN A 732 12.64 -3.88 52.14
C ASN A 732 13.51 -5.04 52.66
N ASN A 733 12.94 -6.23 52.82
CA ASN A 733 13.72 -7.45 53.05
C ASN A 733 14.39 -7.86 51.73
N PHE A 734 15.72 -7.90 51.70
CA PHE A 734 16.50 -8.49 50.61
C PHE A 734 16.99 -9.88 51.02
N VAL A 735 16.85 -10.87 50.12
CA VAL A 735 17.53 -12.16 50.22
C VAL A 735 18.66 -12.15 49.20
N LEU A 736 19.91 -12.05 49.67
CA LEU A 736 21.10 -12.23 48.85
C LEU A 736 21.52 -13.71 48.94
N PHE A 737 21.57 -14.39 47.79
CA PHE A 737 22.26 -15.67 47.68
C PHE A 737 23.69 -15.40 47.21
N GLN A 738 24.67 -15.71 48.07
CA GLN A 738 26.07 -15.72 47.69
C GLN A 738 26.50 -17.18 47.52
N LEU A 739 26.86 -17.57 46.30
CA LEU A 739 27.53 -18.85 46.00
C LEU A 739 29.03 -18.68 46.29
N TYR A 740 29.61 -19.59 47.07
CA TYR A 740 31.05 -19.84 47.08
C TYR A 740 31.37 -21.03 46.17
#